data_AF-X8DHR6-F1
#
_entry.id   AF-X8DHR6-F1
#
_cell.length_a   1.000
_cell.length_b   1.000
_cell.length_c   1.000
_cell.angle_alpha   90.00
_cell.angle_beta   90.00
_cell.angle_gamma   90.00
#
_symmetry.space_group_name_H-M   'P 1'
#
loop_
_entity.id
_entity.type
_entity.pdbx_description
1 polymer ?
#
loop_
_entity_poly.entity_id
_entity_poly.type
_entity_poly.pdbx_seq_one_letter_code
_entity_poly.pdbx_strand_id
1 'polypeptide(L)'
;MVALLSNRSAEAITAILAILKTGAAYLPIDPAVPDARLAFVLADAGPVVAVTTTDLADRLDGRGLAIIDIRGVGPHPADVGFGGAIPDPEPDHTAYLIYTSGTTGVPKGVALSHRNVTQLLESLDAGLPHPGVWSHSHSLAFDVSVWEIFGALLSGGRVVIAPEGVASSPEDLHALLVREHVTVITQTPSAVRALPREGLDSAALVVVGEACPAEVVDQWAPGRVMINAYGPTETTMCVAISAPLTAGQGVPIGTPVTGAALFVLDEWLRQVPAGVVGELYVAGRGVGFGYVGRAPLTSTRFIACPFGDPGTRMYRTGDLVCWRPDGQLNYLGRADEQVKIRGHRIELAEIQAVLASLDGVEEAVVIAREDRPGDKRLVGYITGTADCGGLRMAVADRLPAYMVPAAVVRLDAIPLTVNGKLDTRALPAPDYGDHGRYRAPANAVEEVLADIYAQVLGLERVGVDDSFFDLGGDSILSMQVVSRGRAAGLLCRPRDIFVEQTVARLARVVQVTAGSRGPIDEGLGDVVPLPIMLWLKGIDGPIDEFNQSVLVQAPEGVAEDDVVTLLQSLLDRHAMLRLRVSGDGVGGWSLTVPEPGSVDAATCLHTAEYLSDSAVVTARSRLDPAAGVMLSALWVTSTSQLVMIVHHLAVDGVSWRVLLEDINLGWSQHRDGQSVVLPAAGTSFRRWAELLTALAHDPEIVEHARAWREVSAAPAIFPAVRPDTDTHETAGQLSVSLDVETTRMLLGAVPAAFHAGPQDILLIAFGLALAEFAATDTPIGIDVEIHGRHEEIAAGIDLSRTVGWFTAKYPVSLSGRGVRWSDVVAGNEALGAALKDAKEQLRGQPEGLTFGLLRYLNPGANLATSDPTVGFNYLGRMAGGAAGMSDDLWRIPVDGMSAVRVAAAIPMPLTHTVALNAGAVETDDGPQLQANWTWASSALDRDQVSRLSQLWFDALTGICAHVHSGGGGLTPSDITPAQLSQRQLDELQQQYPIADVLPLTALQQGLIFHSGAGNGPEGDLYVVQLDITIDGALEPERLHGAVQTVAARHPHLAARFCGQFEQPVQLIPAEPTVGWRYVDLSAEWNCADKDEELQRLCAAERAAVCDLTEPPAFRVALIRVAAERYRFVLTNHHIVLDGWSLPILLQEIFAAYRGQRLPAATPFRNFVSWLAARDMAAAQAAWGEVLAGFQTPTLVGPPQKSGLGRRGCARISCPGVSLERWANWRVRSTPRSTRCCKGRGHCCSPR
;
A
#
# COMPACT_ATOMS: atom_id res chain seq x y z
N MET A 1 1.04 11.04 41.04
CA MET A 1 0.56 11.12 39.65
C MET A 1 0.05 9.76 39.22
N VAL A 2 -1.00 9.73 38.40
CA VAL A 2 -1.69 8.52 37.96
C VAL A 2 -1.70 8.48 36.43
N ALA A 3 -1.22 7.39 35.83
CA ALA A 3 -1.30 7.17 34.39
C ALA A 3 -2.70 6.71 33.99
N LEU A 4 -3.22 7.23 32.87
CA LEU A 4 -4.51 6.85 32.30
C LEU A 4 -4.28 6.35 30.87
N LEU A 5 -4.32 5.02 30.66
CA LEU A 5 -4.21 4.39 29.35
C LEU A 5 -5.61 3.93 28.91
N SER A 6 -6.29 4.72 28.08
CA SER A 6 -7.66 4.42 27.66
C SER A 6 -8.06 5.17 26.39
N ASN A 7 -8.98 4.57 25.62
CA ASN A 7 -9.67 5.24 24.51
C ASN A 7 -10.68 6.26 25.06
N ARG A 8 -11.21 7.15 24.20
CA ARG A 8 -12.29 8.08 24.58
C ARG A 8 -13.53 7.29 25.01
N SER A 9 -13.95 7.46 26.27
CA SER A 9 -15.17 6.86 26.80
C SER A 9 -15.68 7.61 28.04
N ALA A 10 -16.90 7.31 28.47
CA ALA A 10 -17.47 7.88 29.70
C ALA A 10 -16.68 7.42 30.95
N GLU A 11 -16.17 6.20 30.93
CA GLU A 11 -15.32 5.62 31.96
C GLU A 11 -14.00 6.38 32.08
N ALA A 12 -13.38 6.77 30.95
CA ALA A 12 -12.15 7.56 30.96
C ALA A 12 -12.37 8.96 31.59
N ILE A 13 -13.47 9.64 31.27
CA ILE A 13 -13.82 10.93 31.88
C ILE A 13 -14.08 10.77 33.39
N THR A 14 -14.75 9.68 33.78
CA THR A 14 -14.99 9.35 35.19
C THR A 14 -13.68 9.13 35.94
N ALA A 15 -12.72 8.42 35.32
CA ALA A 15 -11.38 8.21 35.87
C ALA A 15 -10.61 9.53 36.04
N ILE A 16 -10.68 10.44 35.06
CA ILE A 16 -10.07 11.79 35.16
C ILE A 16 -10.63 12.54 36.38
N LEU A 17 -11.96 12.58 36.53
CA LEU A 17 -12.60 13.26 37.67
C LEU A 17 -12.25 12.62 39.01
N ALA A 18 -12.18 11.28 39.06
CA ALA A 18 -11.79 10.55 40.25
C ALA A 18 -10.33 10.89 40.66
N ILE A 19 -9.39 10.88 39.71
CA ILE A 19 -7.99 11.22 39.95
C ILE A 19 -7.88 12.66 40.50
N LEU A 20 -8.54 13.63 39.84
CA LEU A 20 -8.51 15.03 40.27
C LEU A 20 -9.10 15.23 41.69
N LYS A 21 -10.17 14.50 42.05
CA LYS A 21 -10.76 14.54 43.40
C LYS A 21 -9.83 14.02 44.48
N THR A 22 -8.86 13.16 44.15
CA THR A 22 -7.83 12.72 45.13
C THR A 22 -6.74 13.76 45.35
N GLY A 23 -6.72 14.85 44.58
CA GLY A 23 -5.63 15.82 44.55
C GLY A 23 -4.42 15.38 43.73
N ALA A 24 -4.51 14.25 43.01
CA ALA A 24 -3.46 13.79 42.12
C ALA A 24 -3.62 14.35 40.70
N ALA A 25 -2.48 14.54 40.02
CA ALA A 25 -2.46 14.82 38.59
C ALA A 25 -2.68 13.54 37.76
N TYR A 26 -3.48 13.64 36.69
CA TYR A 26 -3.59 12.59 35.70
C TYR A 26 -2.59 12.77 34.54
N LEU A 27 -2.11 11.66 34.02
CA LEU A 27 -1.22 11.56 32.87
C LEU A 27 -1.94 10.76 31.77
N PRO A 28 -2.57 11.41 30.79
CA PRO A 28 -3.28 10.72 29.72
C PRO A 28 -2.29 10.11 28.72
N ILE A 29 -2.54 8.85 28.33
CA ILE A 29 -1.74 8.10 27.36
C ILE A 29 -2.69 7.46 26.35
N ASP A 30 -2.45 7.72 25.09
CA ASP A 30 -3.24 7.19 23.98
C ASP A 30 -2.88 5.71 23.71
N PRO A 31 -3.85 4.77 23.66
CA PRO A 31 -3.60 3.36 23.38
C PRO A 31 -3.02 3.06 21.99
N ALA A 32 -3.03 4.00 21.04
CA ALA A 32 -2.39 3.82 19.74
C ALA A 32 -0.87 4.05 19.77
N VAL A 33 -0.30 4.62 20.85
CA VAL A 33 1.15 4.89 20.89
C VAL A 33 1.97 3.59 20.94
N PRO A 34 3.12 3.49 20.26
CA PRO A 34 4.01 2.33 20.36
C PRO A 34 4.54 2.09 21.79
N ASP A 35 4.91 0.85 22.11
CA ASP A 35 5.38 0.47 23.45
C ASP A 35 6.63 1.23 23.93
N ALA A 36 7.51 1.64 23.01
CA ALA A 36 8.67 2.46 23.33
C ALA A 36 8.27 3.84 23.88
N ARG A 37 7.23 4.45 23.28
CA ARG A 37 6.69 5.74 23.74
C ARG A 37 5.98 5.61 25.08
N LEU A 38 5.21 4.54 25.25
CA LEU A 38 4.56 4.20 26.51
C LEU A 38 5.60 4.04 27.64
N ALA A 39 6.66 3.26 27.39
CA ALA A 39 7.75 3.04 28.35
C ALA A 39 8.44 4.35 28.75
N PHE A 40 8.72 5.21 27.77
CA PHE A 40 9.34 6.51 28.00
C PHE A 40 8.48 7.40 28.90
N VAL A 41 7.19 7.58 28.56
CA VAL A 41 6.28 8.45 29.31
C VAL A 41 6.11 7.97 30.75
N LEU A 42 6.01 6.66 30.96
CA LEU A 42 5.94 6.08 32.30
C LEU A 42 7.24 6.30 33.10
N ALA A 43 8.40 6.18 32.45
CA ALA A 43 9.69 6.37 33.11
C ALA A 43 9.95 7.85 33.48
N ASP A 44 9.66 8.80 32.59
CA ASP A 44 9.88 10.24 32.83
C ASP A 44 8.89 10.82 33.84
N ALA A 45 7.63 10.37 33.79
CA ALA A 45 6.59 10.83 34.69
C ALA A 45 6.66 10.17 36.08
N GLY A 46 7.13 8.92 36.16
CA GLY A 46 7.14 8.12 37.39
C GLY A 46 5.76 8.01 38.07
N PRO A 47 4.69 7.57 37.37
CA PRO A 47 3.39 7.39 37.99
C PRO A 47 3.45 6.25 39.02
N VAL A 48 2.62 6.33 40.06
CA VAL A 48 2.56 5.30 41.12
C VAL A 48 1.52 4.23 40.79
N VAL A 49 0.50 4.60 40.03
CA VAL A 49 -0.67 3.79 39.68
C VAL A 49 -1.01 4.05 38.21
N ALA A 50 -1.48 3.02 37.52
CA ALA A 50 -2.07 3.13 36.19
C ALA A 50 -3.54 2.70 36.21
N VAL A 51 -4.39 3.49 35.58
CA VAL A 51 -5.82 3.25 35.43
C VAL A 51 -6.07 2.91 33.95
N THR A 52 -6.67 1.76 33.66
CA THR A 52 -6.88 1.26 32.30
C THR A 52 -8.06 0.29 32.22
N THR A 53 -8.35 -0.27 31.06
CA THR A 53 -9.37 -1.33 30.87
C THR A 53 -8.70 -2.70 30.74
N THR A 54 -9.43 -3.78 31.02
CA THR A 54 -8.92 -5.16 30.95
C THR A 54 -8.25 -5.49 29.61
N ASP A 55 -8.80 -4.98 28.50
CA ASP A 55 -8.29 -5.16 27.14
C ASP A 55 -6.97 -4.43 26.85
N LEU A 56 -6.61 -3.45 27.68
CA LEU A 56 -5.37 -2.66 27.54
C LEU A 56 -4.36 -2.94 28.66
N ALA A 57 -4.72 -3.78 29.64
CA ALA A 57 -3.91 -4.08 30.81
C ALA A 57 -2.57 -4.75 30.45
N ASP A 58 -2.57 -5.68 29.49
CA ASP A 58 -1.39 -6.41 29.04
C ASP A 58 -0.26 -5.47 28.57
N ARG A 59 -0.59 -4.27 28.07
CA ARG A 59 0.41 -3.28 27.64
C ARG A 59 1.23 -2.69 28.79
N LEU A 60 0.72 -2.82 30.01
CA LEU A 60 1.33 -2.33 31.25
C LEU A 60 2.00 -3.44 32.07
N ASP A 61 1.86 -4.71 31.65
CA ASP A 61 2.44 -5.85 32.35
C ASP A 61 3.97 -5.79 32.40
N GLY A 62 4.52 -6.21 33.54
CA GLY A 62 5.97 -6.21 33.79
C GLY A 62 6.59 -4.83 34.05
N ARG A 63 5.80 -3.74 34.12
CA ARG A 63 6.30 -2.36 34.30
C ARG A 63 6.29 -1.84 35.75
N GLY A 64 5.95 -2.68 36.73
CA GLY A 64 6.04 -2.35 38.16
C GLY A 64 4.99 -1.34 38.68
N LEU A 65 3.91 -1.12 37.93
CA LEU A 65 2.80 -0.24 38.30
C LEU A 65 1.65 -1.03 38.92
N ALA A 66 0.95 -0.44 39.90
CA ALA A 66 -0.33 -0.97 40.34
C ALA A 66 -1.39 -0.63 39.29
N ILE A 67 -1.98 -1.66 38.67
CA ILE A 67 -2.99 -1.51 37.62
C ILE A 67 -4.38 -1.55 38.24
N ILE A 68 -5.20 -0.53 37.96
CA ILE A 68 -6.61 -0.44 38.33
C ILE A 68 -7.45 -0.55 37.07
N ASP A 69 -8.28 -1.59 36.99
CA ASP A 69 -9.28 -1.73 35.94
C ASP A 69 -10.46 -0.78 36.21
N ILE A 70 -10.72 0.14 35.29
CA ILE A 70 -11.81 1.11 35.39
C ILE A 70 -13.17 0.42 35.51
N ARG A 71 -13.35 -0.76 34.88
CA ARG A 71 -14.61 -1.52 34.89
C ARG A 71 -14.74 -2.44 36.10
N GLY A 72 -13.62 -2.74 36.78
CA GLY A 72 -13.57 -3.61 37.96
C GLY A 72 -14.02 -2.95 39.26
N VAL A 73 -14.22 -1.63 39.27
CA VAL A 73 -14.66 -0.87 40.45
C VAL A 73 -16.19 -0.95 40.58
N GLY A 74 -16.68 -1.98 41.26
CA GLY A 74 -18.11 -2.14 41.57
C GLY A 74 -18.68 -1.06 42.51
N PRO A 75 -20.01 -0.99 42.69
CA PRO A 75 -20.61 -0.08 43.66
C PRO A 75 -20.08 -0.36 45.07
N HIS A 76 -19.50 0.66 45.69
CA HIS A 76 -18.94 0.58 47.03
C HIS A 76 -20.01 0.08 48.02
N PRO A 77 -19.75 -0.95 48.85
CA PRO A 77 -20.63 -1.28 49.96
C PRO A 77 -20.75 -0.07 50.89
N ALA A 78 -21.97 0.29 51.29
CA ALA A 78 -22.25 1.45 52.15
C ALA A 78 -21.50 1.43 53.51
N ASP A 79 -20.91 0.29 53.89
CA ASP A 79 -20.24 0.06 55.17
C ASP A 79 -18.71 0.19 55.14
N VAL A 80 -18.08 0.46 53.99
CA VAL A 80 -16.63 0.76 53.94
C VAL A 80 -16.45 2.26 54.07
N GLY A 81 -16.58 2.75 55.31
CA GLY A 81 -16.30 4.14 55.64
C GLY A 81 -14.85 4.50 55.30
N PHE A 82 -14.63 5.28 54.24
CA PHE A 82 -13.44 6.13 54.16
C PHE A 82 -13.56 7.13 55.31
N GLY A 83 -13.01 6.79 56.47
CA GLY A 83 -13.07 7.59 57.70
C GLY A 83 -12.23 8.87 57.68
N GLY A 84 -11.68 9.25 56.52
CA GLY A 84 -10.99 10.51 56.32
C GLY A 84 -11.68 11.30 55.22
N ALA A 85 -11.96 12.58 55.46
CA ALA A 85 -12.31 13.49 54.39
C ALA A 85 -11.17 13.50 53.36
N ILE A 86 -11.47 13.23 52.09
CA ILE A 86 -10.51 13.49 51.02
C ILE A 86 -10.34 15.01 50.98
N PRO A 87 -9.14 15.55 51.26
CA PRO A 87 -8.95 16.99 51.27
C PRO A 87 -9.22 17.55 49.86
N ASP A 88 -9.86 18.71 49.79
CA ASP A 88 -10.09 19.39 48.51
C ASP A 88 -8.74 19.69 47.84
N PRO A 89 -8.60 19.49 46.51
CA PRO A 89 -7.40 19.85 45.80
C PRO A 89 -7.15 21.36 45.92
N GLU A 90 -5.92 21.75 46.31
CA GLU A 90 -5.56 23.16 46.30
C GLU A 90 -5.47 23.69 44.86
N PRO A 91 -5.86 24.95 44.59
CA PRO A 91 -5.84 25.52 43.24
C PRO A 91 -4.46 25.49 42.58
N ASP A 92 -3.39 25.53 43.38
CA ASP A 92 -2.01 25.55 42.91
C ASP A 92 -1.41 24.13 42.76
N HIS A 93 -2.17 23.07 43.09
CA HIS A 93 -1.77 21.70 42.77
C HIS A 93 -1.85 21.43 41.26
N THR A 94 -0.97 20.56 40.77
CA THR A 94 -0.97 20.09 39.37
C THR A 94 -2.23 19.27 39.07
N ALA A 95 -3.01 19.69 38.08
CA ALA A 95 -4.20 18.99 37.62
C ALA A 95 -3.86 17.90 36.60
N TYR A 96 -2.98 18.20 35.64
CA TYR A 96 -2.56 17.22 34.64
C TYR A 96 -1.14 17.45 34.16
N LEU A 97 -0.59 16.38 33.57
CA LEU A 97 0.68 16.40 32.86
C LEU A 97 0.44 15.93 31.43
N ILE A 98 0.49 16.85 30.48
CA ILE A 98 0.41 16.52 29.05
C ILE A 98 1.82 16.54 28.47
N TYR A 99 2.17 15.45 27.77
CA TYR A 99 3.41 15.38 27.04
C TYR A 99 3.24 16.03 25.68
N THR A 100 3.99 17.11 25.47
CA THR A 100 4.12 17.69 24.13
C THR A 100 4.68 16.64 23.16
N SER A 101 4.36 16.79 21.86
CA SER A 101 5.09 16.11 20.81
C SER A 101 6.55 16.36 21.09
N GLY A 102 7.27 15.30 21.44
CA GLY A 102 8.67 15.41 21.71
C GLY A 102 9.28 15.89 20.40
N THR A 103 9.65 17.15 20.37
CA THR A 103 10.20 17.74 19.18
C THR A 103 11.42 18.64 19.42
N THR A 104 11.92 18.79 20.66
CA THR A 104 13.31 19.29 20.91
C THR A 104 14.33 18.33 21.54
N GLY A 105 13.97 17.11 21.90
CA GLY A 105 14.88 16.03 22.27
C GLY A 105 14.15 14.85 22.90
N VAL A 106 13.72 15.01 24.13
CA VAL A 106 12.97 14.00 24.86
C VAL A 106 11.60 14.61 25.12
N PRO A 107 10.48 13.88 24.96
CA PRO A 107 9.14 14.43 25.17
C PRO A 107 9.01 15.09 26.53
N LYS A 108 8.35 16.25 26.61
CA LYS A 108 8.32 17.06 27.83
C LYS A 108 6.93 17.05 28.44
N GLY A 109 6.84 16.61 29.69
CA GLY A 109 5.63 16.78 30.48
C GLY A 109 5.45 18.24 30.89
N VAL A 110 4.40 18.88 30.40
CA VAL A 110 4.00 20.24 30.79
C VAL A 110 3.03 20.15 31.97
N ALA A 111 3.43 20.69 33.12
CA ALA A 111 2.60 20.65 34.34
C ALA A 111 1.70 21.90 34.44
N LEU A 112 0.39 21.65 34.49
CA LEU A 112 -0.64 22.69 34.60
C LEU A 112 -1.40 22.54 35.92
N SER A 113 -1.69 23.66 36.58
CA SER A 113 -2.43 23.67 37.84
C SER A 113 -3.94 23.64 37.64
N HIS A 114 -4.67 23.31 38.71
CA HIS A 114 -6.13 23.48 38.72
C HIS A 114 -6.52 24.93 38.40
N ARG A 115 -5.81 25.90 38.99
CA ARG A 115 -6.04 27.33 38.76
C ARG A 115 -5.85 27.72 37.29
N ASN A 116 -4.83 27.20 36.61
CA ASN A 116 -4.63 27.48 35.19
C ASN A 116 -5.86 27.06 34.36
N VAL A 117 -6.38 25.85 34.61
CA VAL A 117 -7.50 25.27 33.88
C VAL A 117 -8.82 25.98 34.18
N THR A 118 -9.13 26.23 35.45
CA THR A 118 -10.40 26.87 35.82
C THR A 118 -10.47 28.32 35.33
N GLN A 119 -9.35 29.05 35.39
CA GLN A 119 -9.29 30.44 34.92
C GLN A 119 -9.35 30.56 33.40
N LEU A 120 -8.78 29.59 32.67
CA LEU A 120 -8.97 29.50 31.22
C LEU A 120 -10.47 29.41 30.90
N LEU A 121 -11.18 28.48 31.53
CA LEU A 121 -12.59 28.19 31.22
C LEU A 121 -13.54 29.34 31.59
N GLU A 122 -13.19 30.15 32.61
CA GLU A 122 -13.91 31.40 32.94
C GLU A 122 -13.89 32.44 31.81
N SER A 123 -12.91 32.37 30.90
CA SER A 123 -12.63 33.40 29.89
C SER A 123 -13.20 33.11 28.48
N LEU A 124 -13.80 31.94 28.26
CA LEU A 124 -14.14 31.41 26.93
C LEU A 124 -15.56 31.80 26.43
N ASP A 125 -16.12 32.89 26.94
CA ASP A 125 -17.43 33.44 26.54
C ASP A 125 -17.35 34.22 25.20
N ALA A 126 -16.73 33.60 24.18
CA ALA A 126 -16.50 34.16 22.85
C ALA A 126 -17.75 34.10 21.94
N GLY A 127 -18.94 34.24 22.52
CA GLY A 127 -20.21 34.03 21.83
C GLY A 127 -20.55 32.55 21.57
N LEU A 128 -19.86 31.63 22.27
CA LEU A 128 -20.17 30.21 22.22
C LEU A 128 -21.43 29.89 23.07
N PRO A 129 -22.28 28.95 22.64
CA PRO A 129 -23.45 28.51 23.42
C PRO A 129 -23.12 28.06 24.87
N HIS A 130 -23.86 28.60 25.86
CA HIS A 130 -23.67 28.30 27.29
C HIS A 130 -25.00 28.08 28.04
N PRO A 131 -25.29 26.87 28.57
CA PRO A 131 -24.56 25.62 28.35
C PRO A 131 -24.76 25.07 26.93
N GLY A 132 -23.70 24.53 26.33
CA GLY A 132 -23.72 23.89 25.01
C GLY A 132 -23.67 22.36 25.07
N VAL A 133 -23.93 21.73 23.92
CA VAL A 133 -23.62 20.32 23.65
C VAL A 133 -22.32 20.31 22.85
N TRP A 134 -21.25 19.78 23.44
CA TRP A 134 -19.89 19.83 22.86
C TRP A 134 -19.48 18.48 22.30
N SER A 135 -18.85 18.48 21.13
CA SER A 135 -18.17 17.29 20.59
C SER A 135 -16.87 17.02 21.33
N HIS A 136 -16.63 15.77 21.71
CA HIS A 136 -15.32 15.30 22.16
C HIS A 136 -14.76 14.32 21.14
N SER A 137 -13.90 14.83 20.26
CA SER A 137 -13.34 14.10 19.12
C SER A 137 -11.82 13.95 19.18
N HIS A 138 -11.14 14.73 20.02
CA HIS A 138 -9.68 14.72 20.10
C HIS A 138 -9.17 13.78 21.19
N SER A 139 -8.01 13.15 20.95
CA SER A 139 -7.36 12.27 21.93
C SER A 139 -7.16 12.95 23.28
N LEU A 140 -7.33 12.17 24.37
CA LEU A 140 -7.13 12.60 25.75
C LEU A 140 -5.68 13.05 26.02
N ALA A 141 -4.75 12.63 25.17
CA ALA A 141 -3.35 13.03 25.25
C ALA A 141 -3.09 14.49 24.82
N PHE A 142 -4.11 15.20 24.30
CA PHE A 142 -4.01 16.62 23.91
C PHE A 142 -4.89 17.52 24.77
N ASP A 143 -4.44 18.76 24.98
CA ASP A 143 -5.07 19.75 25.87
C ASP A 143 -6.38 20.33 25.33
N VAL A 144 -6.65 20.22 24.02
CA VAL A 144 -7.97 20.52 23.45
C VAL A 144 -9.07 19.65 24.07
N SER A 145 -8.77 18.39 24.43
CA SER A 145 -9.73 17.52 25.11
C SER A 145 -10.15 18.06 26.48
N VAL A 146 -9.27 18.80 27.16
CA VAL A 146 -9.58 19.48 28.43
C VAL A 146 -10.66 20.52 28.21
N TRP A 147 -10.64 21.24 27.09
CA TRP A 147 -11.68 22.21 26.75
C TRP A 147 -13.01 21.53 26.38
N GLU A 148 -12.95 20.49 25.54
CA GLU A 148 -14.13 19.72 25.15
C GLU A 148 -14.87 19.13 26.36
N ILE A 149 -14.12 18.62 27.34
CA ILE A 149 -14.66 18.01 28.55
C ILE A 149 -15.15 19.10 29.53
N PHE A 150 -14.25 19.98 29.98
CA PHE A 150 -14.57 20.89 31.08
C PHE A 150 -15.30 22.16 30.64
N GLY A 151 -15.21 22.55 29.36
CA GLY A 151 -16.01 23.63 28.78
C GLY A 151 -17.51 23.32 28.82
N ALA A 152 -17.88 22.05 28.62
CA ALA A 152 -19.24 21.59 28.84
C ALA A 152 -19.53 21.37 30.34
N LEU A 153 -18.73 20.57 31.04
CA LEU A 153 -19.07 20.11 32.40
C LEU A 153 -19.11 21.21 33.46
N LEU A 154 -18.19 22.19 33.43
CA LEU A 154 -18.20 23.29 34.41
C LEU A 154 -19.33 24.30 34.16
N SER A 155 -19.89 24.28 32.94
CA SER A 155 -20.97 25.14 32.48
C SER A 155 -22.35 24.52 32.67
N GLY A 156 -22.43 23.25 33.08
CA GLY A 156 -23.68 22.48 33.13
C GLY A 156 -24.15 21.94 31.77
N GLY A 157 -23.27 21.89 30.77
CA GLY A 157 -23.53 21.36 29.43
C GLY A 157 -23.31 19.84 29.30
N ARG A 158 -23.45 19.33 28.07
CA ARG A 158 -23.33 17.90 27.72
C ARG A 158 -22.12 17.66 26.82
N VAL A 159 -21.36 16.61 27.12
CA VAL A 159 -20.26 16.12 26.25
C VAL A 159 -20.77 14.96 25.40
N VAL A 160 -20.57 15.04 24.07
CA VAL A 160 -20.85 13.97 23.11
C VAL A 160 -19.52 13.32 22.73
N ILE A 161 -19.28 12.12 23.23
CA ILE A 161 -18.02 11.39 23.04
C ILE A 161 -18.07 10.71 21.67
N ALA A 162 -17.14 11.05 20.77
CA ALA A 162 -16.97 10.38 19.49
C ALA A 162 -15.94 9.23 19.64
N PRO A 163 -16.34 7.96 19.46
CA PRO A 163 -15.41 6.82 19.41
C PRO A 163 -14.32 7.01 18.35
N GLU A 164 -13.21 6.27 18.45
CA GLU A 164 -12.06 6.43 17.54
C GLU A 164 -12.42 6.24 16.07
N GLY A 165 -13.12 5.16 15.72
CA GLY A 165 -13.58 4.93 14.34
C GLY A 165 -14.59 5.97 13.84
N VAL A 166 -15.37 6.59 14.74
CA VAL A 166 -16.34 7.63 14.39
C VAL A 166 -15.67 8.99 14.20
N ALA A 167 -14.70 9.34 15.05
CA ALA A 167 -13.99 10.60 14.95
C ALA A 167 -13.07 10.69 13.72
N SER A 168 -12.66 9.55 13.17
CA SER A 168 -11.83 9.44 11.96
C SER A 168 -12.62 9.38 10.65
N SER A 169 -13.94 9.16 10.72
CA SER A 169 -14.87 9.14 9.59
C SER A 169 -15.67 10.45 9.55
N PRO A 170 -15.49 11.31 8.53
CA PRO A 170 -16.22 12.58 8.43
C PRO A 170 -17.74 12.39 8.43
N GLU A 171 -18.24 11.36 7.74
CA GLU A 171 -19.66 11.04 7.62
C GLU A 171 -20.24 10.53 8.94
N ASP A 172 -19.55 9.61 9.63
CA ASP A 172 -20.04 9.08 10.91
C ASP A 172 -19.96 10.13 12.02
N LEU A 173 -18.91 10.95 12.02
CA LEU A 173 -18.80 12.10 12.90
C LEU A 173 -19.97 13.05 12.62
N HIS A 174 -20.22 13.42 11.36
CA HIS A 174 -21.35 14.26 10.99
C HIS A 174 -22.69 13.70 11.46
N ALA A 175 -22.96 12.42 11.20
CA ALA A 175 -24.19 11.75 11.63
C ALA A 175 -24.35 11.77 13.14
N LEU A 176 -23.27 11.56 13.89
CA LEU A 176 -23.24 11.67 15.35
C LEU A 176 -23.54 13.12 15.80
N LEU A 177 -22.88 14.11 15.20
CA LEU A 177 -23.06 15.53 15.55
C LEU A 177 -24.51 15.99 15.32
N VAL A 178 -25.12 15.59 14.20
CA VAL A 178 -26.52 15.91 13.88
C VAL A 178 -27.48 15.21 14.82
N ARG A 179 -27.30 13.89 15.03
CA ARG A 179 -28.18 13.07 15.89
C ARG A 179 -28.20 13.57 17.33
N GLU A 180 -27.04 13.95 17.85
CA GLU A 180 -26.91 14.40 19.24
C GLU A 180 -27.16 15.90 19.41
N HIS A 181 -27.53 16.60 18.31
CA HIS A 181 -27.78 18.04 18.28
C HIS A 181 -26.61 18.85 18.88
N VAL A 182 -25.40 18.57 18.41
CA VAL A 182 -24.18 19.27 18.87
C VAL A 182 -24.26 20.75 18.51
N THR A 183 -23.99 21.61 19.50
CA THR A 183 -24.04 23.06 19.36
C THR A 183 -22.66 23.71 19.32
N VAL A 184 -21.61 22.99 19.75
CA VAL A 184 -20.22 23.43 19.66
C VAL A 184 -19.36 22.31 19.10
N ILE A 185 -18.74 22.61 17.95
CA ILE A 185 -17.81 21.72 17.26
C ILE A 185 -16.41 22.29 17.41
N THR A 186 -15.50 21.48 17.92
CA THR A 186 -14.07 21.76 18.02
C THR A 186 -13.34 20.88 17.03
N GLN A 187 -12.65 21.45 16.05
CA GLN A 187 -11.94 20.70 15.01
C GLN A 187 -10.70 21.44 14.51
N THR A 188 -9.79 20.70 13.87
CA THR A 188 -8.73 21.33 13.10
C THR A 188 -9.28 21.83 11.75
N PRO A 189 -8.69 22.88 11.15
CA PRO A 189 -9.03 23.33 9.80
C PRO A 189 -9.03 22.20 8.77
N SER A 190 -8.04 21.29 8.84
CA SER A 190 -7.94 20.16 7.92
C SER A 190 -9.10 19.17 8.07
N ALA A 191 -9.48 18.82 9.30
CA ALA A 191 -10.56 17.88 9.57
C ALA A 191 -11.95 18.47 9.24
N VAL A 192 -12.19 19.75 9.59
CA VAL A 192 -13.49 20.37 9.33
C VAL A 192 -13.73 20.67 7.84
N ARG A 193 -12.67 20.80 7.04
CA ARG A 193 -12.78 20.94 5.59
C ARG A 193 -13.50 19.75 4.94
N ALA A 194 -13.23 18.55 5.45
CA ALA A 194 -13.82 17.30 4.96
C ALA A 194 -15.20 17.00 5.58
N LEU A 195 -15.63 17.73 6.62
CA LEU A 195 -16.89 17.47 7.33
C LEU A 195 -18.09 18.03 6.53
N PRO A 196 -19.17 17.25 6.30
CA PRO A 196 -20.42 17.78 5.76
C PRO A 196 -21.06 18.83 6.68
N ARG A 197 -21.84 19.76 6.13
CA ARG A 197 -22.39 20.90 6.90
C ARG A 197 -23.89 20.79 7.17
N GLU A 198 -24.59 19.98 6.38
CA GLU A 198 -26.05 19.86 6.37
C GLU A 198 -26.56 19.44 7.75
N GLY A 199 -27.52 20.19 8.31
CA GLY A 199 -28.07 19.87 9.64
C GLY A 199 -27.19 20.32 10.82
N LEU A 200 -26.05 20.95 10.55
CA LEU A 200 -25.17 21.60 11.55
C LEU A 200 -25.19 23.13 11.44
N ASP A 201 -26.18 23.69 10.75
CA ASP A 201 -26.26 25.12 10.42
C ASP A 201 -26.29 26.05 11.65
N SER A 202 -26.75 25.54 12.80
CA SER A 202 -26.82 26.26 14.08
C SER A 202 -25.62 26.01 15.01
N ALA A 203 -24.70 25.12 14.65
CA ALA A 203 -23.55 24.77 15.48
C ALA A 203 -22.44 25.83 15.36
N ALA A 204 -21.90 26.28 16.49
CA ALA A 204 -20.70 27.08 16.51
C ALA A 204 -19.48 26.21 16.19
N LEU A 205 -18.57 26.72 15.35
CA LEU A 205 -17.33 26.04 14.98
C LEU A 205 -16.13 26.76 15.58
N VAL A 206 -15.32 26.02 16.33
CA VAL A 206 -14.03 26.46 16.80
C VAL A 206 -12.95 25.71 16.02
N VAL A 207 -12.19 26.46 15.21
CA VAL A 207 -10.97 25.93 14.59
C VAL A 207 -9.78 26.19 15.50
N VAL A 208 -8.96 25.16 15.71
CA VAL A 208 -7.82 25.21 16.64
C VAL A 208 -6.68 24.31 16.15
N GLY A 209 -5.47 24.56 16.63
CA GLY A 209 -4.31 23.68 16.41
C GLY A 209 -3.49 23.99 15.14
N GLU A 210 -4.11 24.45 14.05
CA GLU A 210 -3.44 24.74 12.77
C GLU A 210 -3.68 26.18 12.28
N ALA A 211 -2.88 26.62 11.31
CA ALA A 211 -3.21 27.82 10.57
C ALA A 211 -4.45 27.52 9.70
N CYS A 212 -5.50 28.32 9.84
CA CYS A 212 -6.76 28.09 9.14
C CYS A 212 -6.74 28.77 7.75
N PRO A 213 -6.92 28.00 6.66
CA PRO A 213 -7.01 28.54 5.30
C PRO A 213 -8.28 29.38 5.08
N ALA A 214 -8.24 30.31 4.13
CA ALA A 214 -9.38 31.17 3.82
C ALA A 214 -10.59 30.37 3.31
N GLU A 215 -10.32 29.28 2.58
CA GLU A 215 -11.34 28.41 1.97
C GLU A 215 -12.22 27.76 3.04
N VAL A 216 -11.63 27.38 4.19
CA VAL A 216 -12.38 26.80 5.32
C VAL A 216 -13.29 27.85 5.96
N VAL A 217 -12.83 29.10 6.03
CA VAL A 217 -13.64 30.22 6.52
C VAL A 217 -14.79 30.51 5.56
N ASP A 218 -14.53 30.54 4.25
CA ASP A 218 -15.56 30.80 3.24
C ASP A 218 -16.64 29.69 3.24
N GLN A 219 -16.25 28.45 3.52
CA GLN A 219 -17.15 27.30 3.64
C GLN A 219 -18.03 27.36 4.91
N TRP A 220 -17.41 27.63 6.07
CA TRP A 220 -18.05 27.40 7.38
C TRP A 220 -18.52 28.67 8.10
N ALA A 221 -17.90 29.82 7.89
CA ALA A 221 -18.29 31.05 8.59
C ALA A 221 -19.70 31.56 8.25
N PRO A 222 -20.23 31.44 7.01
CA PRO A 222 -21.54 31.99 6.68
C PRO A 222 -22.66 31.40 7.55
N GLY A 223 -23.45 32.28 8.18
CA GLY A 223 -24.68 31.92 8.91
C GLY A 223 -24.49 31.33 10.31
N ARG A 224 -23.26 31.20 10.82
CA ARG A 224 -22.95 30.66 12.15
C ARG A 224 -21.82 31.41 12.84
N VAL A 225 -21.56 31.10 14.12
CA VAL A 225 -20.36 31.58 14.82
C VAL A 225 -19.20 30.66 14.48
N MET A 226 -18.18 31.18 13.79
CA MET A 226 -16.91 30.49 13.55
C MET A 226 -15.78 31.31 14.17
N ILE A 227 -14.96 30.72 15.04
CA ILE A 227 -13.84 31.39 15.69
C ILE A 227 -12.54 30.61 15.54
N ASN A 228 -11.42 31.32 15.45
CA ASN A 228 -10.08 30.76 15.47
C ASN A 228 -9.49 30.89 16.88
N ALA A 229 -9.14 29.76 17.49
CA ALA A 229 -8.55 29.69 18.82
C ALA A 229 -7.05 29.36 18.74
N TYR A 230 -6.24 30.08 19.51
CA TYR A 230 -4.80 29.93 19.52
C TYR A 230 -4.26 29.79 20.94
N GLY A 231 -3.40 28.81 21.16
CA GLY A 231 -2.54 28.75 22.33
C GLY A 231 -1.62 27.52 22.32
N PRO A 232 -0.40 27.62 22.88
CA PRO A 232 0.44 26.48 23.18
C PRO A 232 0.02 25.78 24.49
N THR A 233 0.41 24.50 24.66
CA THR A 233 0.15 23.73 25.89
C THR A 233 0.75 24.35 27.14
N GLU A 234 1.91 25.00 27.01
CA GLU A 234 2.57 25.75 28.09
C GLU A 234 1.76 26.93 28.62
N THR A 235 0.73 27.37 27.88
CA THR A 235 -0.16 28.45 28.27
C THR A 235 -1.60 27.98 28.48
N THR A 236 -1.80 26.68 28.73
CA THR A 236 -3.09 26.06 29.02
C THR A 236 -4.07 26.18 27.85
N MET A 237 -3.83 25.40 26.77
CA MET A 237 -4.71 25.25 25.60
C MET A 237 -4.92 26.53 24.77
N CYS A 238 -5.65 27.53 25.26
CA CYS A 238 -5.99 28.73 24.48
C CYS A 238 -5.64 30.01 25.24
N VAL A 239 -5.00 30.95 24.54
CA VAL A 239 -4.59 32.24 25.09
C VAL A 239 -4.99 33.43 24.23
N ALA A 240 -5.40 33.19 22.98
CA ALA A 240 -5.99 34.18 22.09
C ALA A 240 -7.17 33.59 21.31
N ILE A 241 -8.22 34.40 21.12
CA ILE A 241 -9.42 34.04 20.36
C ILE A 241 -9.77 35.16 19.39
N SER A 242 -10.06 34.80 18.14
CA SER A 242 -10.48 35.77 17.12
C SER A 242 -11.88 36.30 17.38
N ALA A 243 -12.18 37.50 16.87
CA ALA A 243 -13.56 37.85 16.59
C ALA A 243 -14.19 36.80 15.63
N PRO A 244 -15.54 36.65 15.60
CA PRO A 244 -16.20 35.77 14.64
C PRO A 244 -15.69 36.01 13.22
N LEU A 245 -15.21 34.95 12.58
CA LEU A 245 -14.60 35.01 11.26
C LEU A 245 -15.66 35.35 10.21
N THR A 246 -15.23 36.07 9.19
CA THR A 246 -16.07 36.44 8.05
C THR A 246 -15.30 36.20 6.76
N ALA A 247 -15.97 35.59 5.78
CA ALA A 247 -15.42 35.34 4.46
C ALA A 247 -14.76 36.60 3.87
N GLY A 248 -13.55 36.44 3.33
CA GLY A 248 -12.78 37.53 2.71
C GLY A 248 -12.12 38.56 3.64
N GLN A 249 -12.15 38.42 4.97
CA GLN A 249 -11.57 39.39 5.94
C GLN A 249 -10.23 38.94 6.59
N GLY A 250 -9.67 37.83 6.11
CA GLY A 250 -8.45 37.20 6.65
C GLY A 250 -8.68 36.44 7.96
N VAL A 251 -7.68 35.66 8.39
CA VAL A 251 -7.83 34.71 9.52
C VAL A 251 -6.87 35.04 10.67
N PRO A 252 -7.20 36.02 11.53
CA PRO A 252 -6.36 36.36 12.67
C PRO A 252 -6.43 35.27 13.75
N ILE A 253 -5.41 35.23 14.63
CA ILE A 253 -5.44 34.42 15.86
C ILE A 253 -6.09 35.18 17.03
N GLY A 254 -6.41 36.46 16.83
CA GLY A 254 -7.31 37.21 17.69
C GLY A 254 -6.65 38.03 18.80
N THR A 255 -7.40 38.24 19.89
CA THR A 255 -7.01 39.05 21.04
C THR A 255 -6.77 38.20 22.29
N PRO A 256 -5.97 38.66 23.28
CA PRO A 256 -5.81 37.95 24.55
C PRO A 256 -7.15 37.59 25.20
N VAL A 257 -7.24 36.37 25.71
CA VAL A 257 -8.35 35.97 26.60
C VAL A 257 -8.23 36.68 27.96
N THR A 258 -9.34 36.74 28.71
CA THR A 258 -9.38 37.40 30.02
C THR A 258 -8.31 36.83 30.96
N GLY A 259 -7.45 37.70 31.49
CA GLY A 259 -6.36 37.31 32.40
C GLY A 259 -5.07 36.85 31.72
N ALA A 260 -5.03 36.84 30.39
CA ALA A 260 -3.81 36.72 29.60
C ALA A 260 -3.31 38.09 29.12
N ALA A 261 -2.01 38.20 28.90
CA ALA A 261 -1.37 39.33 28.26
C ALA A 261 -0.46 38.84 27.13
N LEU A 262 -0.60 39.44 25.95
CA LEU A 262 0.20 39.13 24.77
C LEU A 262 1.14 40.30 24.48
N PHE A 263 2.41 40.00 24.31
CA PHE A 263 3.43 40.98 23.94
C PHE A 263 4.10 40.55 22.65
N VAL A 264 4.23 41.48 21.71
CA VAL A 264 5.00 41.27 20.48
C VAL A 264 6.32 42.00 20.67
N LEU A 265 7.39 41.23 20.85
CA LEU A 265 8.68 41.74 21.31
C LEU A 265 9.78 41.55 20.25
N ASP A 266 10.75 42.46 20.26
CA ASP A 266 12.02 42.29 19.55
C ASP A 266 13.03 41.44 20.36
N GLU A 267 14.20 41.20 19.78
CA GLU A 267 15.27 40.39 20.39
C GLU A 267 15.86 40.96 21.69
N TRP A 268 15.54 42.22 22.02
CA TRP A 268 15.94 42.88 23.27
C TRP A 268 14.79 42.97 24.27
N LEU A 269 13.71 42.23 24.08
CA LEU A 269 12.49 42.24 24.90
C LEU A 269 11.81 43.62 24.93
N ARG A 270 11.84 44.38 23.83
CA ARG A 270 11.10 45.66 23.69
C ARG A 270 9.87 45.45 22.83
N GLN A 271 8.77 46.11 23.18
CA GLN A 271 7.54 46.04 22.41
C GLN A 271 7.72 46.70 21.04
N VAL A 272 7.29 46.01 19.99
CA VAL A 272 7.29 46.56 18.62
C VAL A 272 5.97 47.30 18.31
N PRO A 273 5.96 48.33 17.46
CA PRO A 273 4.73 49.02 17.05
C PRO A 273 3.74 48.12 16.29
N ALA A 274 2.48 48.54 16.21
CA ALA A 274 1.47 47.85 15.40
C ALA A 274 1.89 47.79 13.92
N GLY A 275 1.60 46.66 13.26
CA GLY A 275 2.07 46.36 11.90
C GLY A 275 3.52 45.87 11.79
N VAL A 276 4.32 45.91 12.87
CA VAL A 276 5.69 45.38 12.88
C VAL A 276 5.68 43.94 13.39
N VAL A 277 6.45 43.09 12.71
CA VAL A 277 6.62 41.67 13.09
C VAL A 277 7.54 41.56 14.30
N GLY A 278 7.14 40.76 15.28
CA GLY A 278 7.99 40.37 16.40
C GLY A 278 7.60 39.00 16.96
N GLU A 279 8.33 38.53 17.96
CA GLU A 279 8.06 37.26 18.62
C GLU A 279 6.98 37.41 19.69
N LEU A 280 6.08 36.43 19.77
CA LEU A 280 4.99 36.41 20.73
C LEU A 280 5.46 35.91 22.11
N TYR A 281 5.16 36.70 23.13
CA TYR A 281 5.35 36.36 24.53
C TYR A 281 4.00 36.43 25.25
N VAL A 282 3.74 35.40 26.06
CA VAL A 282 2.48 35.23 26.78
C VAL A 282 2.74 35.38 28.27
N ALA A 283 2.08 36.32 28.93
CA ALA A 283 2.07 36.42 30.39
C ALA A 283 0.66 36.24 30.94
N GLY A 284 0.58 36.09 32.25
CA GLY A 284 -0.69 36.02 32.97
C GLY A 284 -1.08 34.60 33.36
N ARG A 285 -2.39 34.42 33.59
CA ARG A 285 -2.95 33.29 34.32
C ARG A 285 -2.86 31.94 33.60
N GLY A 286 -2.76 31.95 32.27
CA GLY A 286 -2.61 30.73 31.48
C GLY A 286 -1.23 30.09 31.54
N VAL A 287 -0.19 30.81 32.02
CA VAL A 287 1.19 30.31 32.02
C VAL A 287 1.36 29.18 33.05
N GLY A 288 1.79 28.01 32.57
CA GLY A 288 2.01 26.81 33.38
C GLY A 288 3.22 26.87 34.33
N PHE A 289 3.45 25.78 35.06
CA PHE A 289 4.62 25.70 35.96
C PHE A 289 5.93 25.58 35.20
N GLY A 290 5.92 24.83 34.10
CA GLY A 290 7.07 24.54 33.27
C GLY A 290 7.12 23.06 32.87
N TYR A 291 8.29 22.63 32.43
CA TYR A 291 8.57 21.24 32.07
C TYR A 291 9.04 20.45 33.29
N VAL A 292 8.33 19.37 33.63
CA VAL A 292 8.67 18.50 34.77
C VAL A 292 10.06 17.89 34.58
N GLY A 293 10.86 17.86 35.65
CA GLY A 293 12.23 17.33 35.62
C GLY A 293 13.24 18.18 34.83
N ARG A 294 12.85 19.34 34.28
CA ARG A 294 13.67 20.11 33.33
C ARG A 294 13.80 21.59 33.67
N ALA A 295 14.23 21.88 34.89
CA ALA A 295 14.43 23.25 35.38
C ALA A 295 15.28 24.15 34.44
N PRO A 296 16.42 23.67 33.87
CA PRO A 296 17.21 24.49 32.94
C PRO A 296 16.39 24.92 31.72
N LEU A 297 15.67 23.99 31.08
CA LEU A 297 14.85 24.29 29.91
C LEU A 297 13.69 25.22 30.26
N THR A 298 13.02 24.97 31.38
CA THR A 298 11.95 25.84 31.89
C THR A 298 12.45 27.28 32.01
N SER A 299 13.66 27.51 32.53
CA SER A 299 14.21 28.86 32.69
C SER A 299 14.50 29.61 31.38
N THR A 300 14.60 28.89 30.24
CA THR A 300 14.84 29.52 28.93
C THR A 300 13.55 29.94 28.21
N ARG A 301 12.42 29.31 28.54
CA ARG A 301 11.12 29.56 27.90
C ARG A 301 10.13 30.28 28.83
N PHE A 302 10.16 29.97 30.12
CA PHE A 302 9.37 30.63 31.16
C PHE A 302 10.24 31.68 31.87
N ILE A 303 10.41 32.83 31.22
CA ILE A 303 11.30 33.90 31.65
C ILE A 303 10.59 34.92 32.55
N ALA A 304 11.35 35.77 33.24
CA ALA A 304 10.79 36.88 33.99
C ALA A 304 10.10 37.87 33.04
N CYS A 305 8.89 38.31 33.40
CA CYS A 305 8.14 39.31 32.64
C CYS A 305 8.52 40.72 33.12
N PRO A 306 9.14 41.57 32.28
CA PRO A 306 9.49 42.95 32.67
C PRO A 306 8.29 43.90 32.66
N PHE A 307 7.12 43.45 32.19
CA PHE A 307 5.91 44.26 32.00
C PHE A 307 4.83 44.00 33.06
N GLY A 308 5.05 43.03 33.95
CA GLY A 308 4.12 42.66 35.03
C GLY A 308 4.66 43.02 36.42
N ASP A 309 3.93 42.62 37.45
CA ASP A 309 4.34 42.77 38.85
C ASP A 309 5.60 41.95 39.17
N PRO A 310 6.39 42.34 40.20
CA PRO A 310 7.55 41.57 40.62
C PRO A 310 7.22 40.08 40.85
N GLY A 311 7.98 39.20 40.19
CA GLY A 311 7.76 37.74 40.23
C GLY A 311 6.87 37.19 39.11
N THR A 312 6.29 38.04 38.26
CA THR A 312 5.54 37.60 37.08
C THR A 312 6.46 36.93 36.07
N ARG A 313 5.99 35.83 35.46
CA ARG A 313 6.67 35.12 34.39
C ARG A 313 5.91 35.31 33.08
N MET A 314 6.64 35.26 31.97
CA MET A 314 6.09 35.15 30.62
C MET A 314 6.68 33.94 29.91
N TYR A 315 5.86 33.30 29.11
CA TYR A 315 6.23 32.21 28.23
C TYR A 315 6.60 32.76 26.85
N ARG A 316 7.81 32.44 26.40
CA ARG A 316 8.32 32.73 25.06
C ARG A 316 7.78 31.68 24.09
N THR A 317 6.82 32.02 23.23
CA THR A 317 6.13 31.01 22.42
C THR A 317 6.95 30.52 21.23
N GLY A 318 7.85 31.37 20.71
CA GLY A 318 8.57 31.12 19.48
C GLY A 318 7.76 31.37 18.21
N ASP A 319 6.62 32.05 18.29
CA ASP A 319 5.75 32.36 17.14
C ASP A 319 5.94 33.83 16.69
N LEU A 320 5.98 34.07 15.38
CA LEU A 320 6.06 35.39 14.78
C LEU A 320 4.66 35.91 14.48
N VAL A 321 4.37 37.11 14.99
CA VAL A 321 3.06 37.73 14.87
C VAL A 321 3.20 39.22 14.61
N CYS A 322 2.13 39.85 14.13
CA CYS A 322 2.02 41.31 14.07
C CYS A 322 0.61 41.78 14.47
N TRP A 323 0.52 42.91 15.17
CA TRP A 323 -0.76 43.55 15.47
C TRP A 323 -1.38 44.17 14.23
N ARG A 324 -2.66 43.87 14.00
CA ARG A 324 -3.51 44.56 13.03
C ARG A 324 -4.02 45.90 13.60
N PRO A 325 -4.46 46.83 12.74
CA PRO A 325 -5.09 48.09 13.18
C PRO A 325 -6.37 47.89 14.01
N ASP A 326 -7.07 46.77 13.82
CA ASP A 326 -8.29 46.40 14.57
C ASP A 326 -8.00 45.77 15.94
N GLY A 327 -6.71 45.67 16.33
CA GLY A 327 -6.30 45.13 17.61
C GLY A 327 -6.21 43.61 17.66
N GLN A 328 -6.43 42.88 16.55
CA GLN A 328 -6.22 41.42 16.49
C GLN A 328 -4.79 41.07 16.04
N LEU A 329 -4.29 39.89 16.41
CA LEU A 329 -2.99 39.40 15.96
C LEU A 329 -3.11 38.58 14.67
N ASN A 330 -2.25 38.88 13.70
CA ASN A 330 -1.97 37.97 12.59
C ASN A 330 -0.82 37.05 12.95
N TYR A 331 -1.01 35.75 12.72
CA TYR A 331 0.05 34.76 12.80
C TYR A 331 0.81 34.72 11.47
N LEU A 332 2.13 34.80 11.54
CA LEU A 332 3.02 34.88 10.37
C LEU A 332 3.99 33.69 10.29
N GLY A 333 3.85 32.70 11.18
CA GLY A 333 4.76 31.56 11.29
C GLY A 333 5.54 31.59 12.60
N ARG A 334 6.73 30.98 12.59
CA ARG A 334 7.54 30.76 13.79
C ARG A 334 8.91 31.43 13.69
N ALA A 335 9.40 31.85 14.86
CA ALA A 335 10.69 32.50 15.06
C ALA A 335 11.81 31.47 15.23
N ASP A 336 11.48 30.30 15.78
CA ASP A 336 12.34 29.11 15.78
C ASP A 336 11.96 28.16 14.64
N GLU A 337 12.79 27.15 14.40
CA GLU A 337 12.61 26.21 13.29
C GLU A 337 11.42 25.24 13.49
N GLN A 338 10.55 25.46 14.49
CA GLN A 338 9.34 24.66 14.70
C GLN A 338 8.36 24.80 13.52
N VAL A 339 7.89 23.68 13.02
CA VAL A 339 6.94 23.59 11.91
C VAL A 339 5.66 22.88 12.30
N LYS A 340 4.55 23.26 11.68
CA LYS A 340 3.29 22.51 11.77
C LYS A 340 3.11 21.75 10.46
N ILE A 341 3.09 20.42 10.52
CA ILE A 341 2.91 19.53 9.37
C ILE A 341 1.76 18.58 9.69
N ARG A 342 0.71 18.57 8.85
CA ARG A 342 -0.48 17.70 8.99
C ARG A 342 -1.10 17.72 10.40
N GLY A 343 -1.27 18.90 10.98
CA GLY A 343 -1.86 19.05 12.32
C GLY A 343 -0.93 18.81 13.51
N HIS A 344 0.31 18.36 13.27
CA HIS A 344 1.27 18.10 14.33
C HIS A 344 2.24 19.28 14.51
N ARG A 345 2.45 19.71 15.76
CA ARG A 345 3.51 20.67 16.13
C ARG A 345 4.83 19.92 16.19
N ILE A 346 5.78 20.28 15.33
CA ILE A 346 7.05 19.59 15.18
C ILE A 346 8.22 20.57 15.27
N GLU A 347 8.93 20.60 16.38
CA GLU A 347 10.31 21.05 16.41
C GLU A 347 11.32 20.06 15.80
N LEU A 348 12.29 20.66 15.14
CA LEU A 348 13.29 19.95 14.37
C LEU A 348 14.47 19.53 15.25
N ALA A 349 14.69 20.23 16.36
CA ALA A 349 15.78 19.98 17.28
C ALA A 349 15.72 18.63 18.02
N GLU A 350 14.54 17.98 18.19
CA GLU A 350 14.44 16.60 18.74
C GLU A 350 14.83 15.60 17.74
N ILE A 351 14.31 15.77 16.53
CA ILE A 351 14.62 14.89 15.45
C ILE A 351 16.13 14.95 15.23
N GLN A 352 16.70 16.16 15.33
CA GLN A 352 18.12 16.43 15.32
C GLN A 352 18.87 15.79 16.51
N ALA A 353 18.36 15.90 17.74
CA ALA A 353 19.01 15.31 18.92
C ALA A 353 18.94 13.78 18.94
N VAL A 354 17.81 13.21 18.50
CA VAL A 354 17.64 11.76 18.32
C VAL A 354 18.57 11.29 17.22
N LEU A 355 18.63 11.97 16.07
CA LEU A 355 19.59 11.67 15.01
C LEU A 355 21.04 11.76 15.52
N ALA A 356 21.40 12.81 16.26
CA ALA A 356 22.73 12.99 16.84
C ALA A 356 23.07 11.97 17.93
N SER A 357 22.07 11.33 18.56
CA SER A 357 22.27 10.30 19.58
C SER A 357 22.45 8.88 19.00
N LEU A 358 22.30 8.72 17.69
CA LEU A 358 22.43 7.42 17.02
C LEU A 358 23.90 7.16 16.65
N ASP A 359 24.33 5.91 16.83
CA ASP A 359 25.73 5.51 16.64
C ASP A 359 26.22 5.83 15.21
N GLY A 360 27.33 6.57 15.14
CA GLY A 360 27.97 7.00 13.89
C GLY A 360 27.57 8.38 13.38
N VAL A 361 26.68 9.12 14.07
CA VAL A 361 26.36 10.52 13.73
C VAL A 361 27.26 11.46 14.53
N GLU A 362 27.99 12.36 13.86
CA GLU A 362 28.89 13.35 14.49
C GLU A 362 28.20 14.69 14.73
N GLU A 363 27.52 15.24 13.73
CA GLU A 363 26.62 16.39 13.84
C GLU A 363 25.31 16.08 13.11
N ALA A 364 24.20 16.66 13.54
CA ALA A 364 22.90 16.54 12.87
C ALA A 364 22.23 17.91 12.81
N VAL A 365 21.40 18.14 11.78
CA VAL A 365 20.55 19.31 11.54
C VAL A 365 19.25 18.83 10.90
N VAL A 366 18.09 19.32 11.30
CA VAL A 366 16.81 18.95 10.66
C VAL A 366 16.09 20.20 10.20
N ILE A 367 15.58 20.22 8.96
CA ILE A 367 14.81 21.34 8.41
C ILE A 367 13.43 20.86 7.93
N ALA A 368 12.48 21.78 7.88
CA ALA A 368 11.24 21.57 7.14
C ALA A 368 11.41 22.19 5.76
N ARG A 369 11.35 21.34 4.74
CA ARG A 369 11.62 21.69 3.35
C ARG A 369 10.32 21.66 2.56
N GLU A 370 10.15 22.67 1.71
CA GLU A 370 9.00 22.83 0.80
C GLU A 370 9.55 22.88 -0.63
N ASP A 371 9.74 21.71 -1.24
CA ASP A 371 10.27 21.59 -2.60
C ASP A 371 9.16 21.74 -3.67
N ARG A 372 7.89 21.61 -3.26
CA ARG A 372 6.68 21.91 -4.07
C ARG A 372 5.72 22.79 -3.24
N PRO A 373 5.06 23.81 -3.82
CA PRO A 373 4.16 24.69 -3.07
C PRO A 373 3.05 23.92 -2.36
N GLY A 374 2.91 24.11 -1.04
CA GLY A 374 1.89 23.45 -0.21
C GLY A 374 2.30 22.10 0.40
N ASP A 375 3.41 21.48 -0.03
CA ASP A 375 3.89 20.19 0.47
C ASP A 375 5.15 20.35 1.33
N LYS A 376 4.94 20.56 2.64
CA LYS A 376 6.01 20.69 3.64
C LYS A 376 6.41 19.33 4.21
N ARG A 377 7.69 18.97 4.08
CA ARG A 377 8.26 17.69 4.54
C ARG A 377 9.45 17.90 5.47
N LEU A 378 9.68 16.97 6.40
CA LEU A 378 10.81 16.99 7.31
C LEU A 378 12.04 16.33 6.67
N VAL A 379 13.21 16.95 6.79
CA VAL A 379 14.47 16.43 6.22
C VAL A 379 15.59 16.56 7.25
N GLY A 380 16.25 15.45 7.58
CA GLY A 380 17.44 15.44 8.43
C GLY A 380 18.73 15.50 7.60
N TYR A 381 19.74 16.21 8.08
CA TYR A 381 21.09 16.27 7.55
C TYR A 381 22.06 15.87 8.65
N ILE A 382 23.03 15.03 8.35
CA ILE A 382 23.98 14.52 9.34
C ILE A 382 25.42 14.54 8.81
N THR A 383 26.40 14.58 9.69
CA THR A 383 27.82 14.29 9.41
C THR A 383 28.23 13.02 10.17
N GLY A 384 29.35 12.39 9.81
CA GLY A 384 29.84 11.15 10.44
C GLY A 384 29.70 9.90 9.57
N THR A 385 29.78 8.71 10.17
CA THR A 385 29.84 7.41 9.47
C THR A 385 28.54 6.61 9.48
N ALA A 386 27.46 7.13 10.06
CA ALA A 386 26.18 6.41 10.18
C ALA A 386 25.49 6.15 8.84
N ASP A 387 24.76 5.04 8.76
CA ASP A 387 23.97 4.61 7.61
C ASP A 387 22.57 5.25 7.61
N CYS A 388 22.31 6.17 6.67
CA CYS A 388 21.09 6.98 6.60
C CYS A 388 19.78 6.16 6.51
N GLY A 389 19.80 4.99 5.86
CA GLY A 389 18.62 4.13 5.71
C GLY A 389 18.22 3.42 7.01
N GLY A 390 19.21 3.02 7.82
CA GLY A 390 18.98 2.45 9.15
C GLY A 390 18.55 3.50 10.18
N LEU A 391 19.02 4.73 10.05
CA LEU A 391 18.69 5.84 10.95
C LEU A 391 17.21 6.21 10.91
N ARG A 392 16.56 6.15 9.74
CA ARG A 392 15.13 6.48 9.61
C ARG A 392 14.24 5.47 10.36
N MET A 393 14.58 4.18 10.28
CA MET A 393 13.91 3.14 11.07
C MET A 393 14.20 3.29 12.57
N ALA A 394 15.46 3.57 12.94
CA ALA A 394 15.83 3.79 14.34
C ALA A 394 15.17 5.05 14.95
N VAL A 395 14.92 6.09 14.13
CA VAL A 395 14.12 7.25 14.50
C VAL A 395 12.64 6.87 14.59
N ALA A 396 12.10 6.06 13.67
CA ALA A 396 10.71 5.58 13.71
C ALA A 396 10.41 4.66 14.91
N ASP A 397 11.40 3.93 15.39
CA ASP A 397 11.30 3.11 16.62
C ASP A 397 11.24 3.97 17.89
N ARG A 398 11.69 5.24 17.83
CA ARG A 398 11.82 6.15 18.98
C ARG A 398 10.86 7.34 18.93
N LEU A 399 10.43 7.75 17.74
CA LEU A 399 9.57 8.89 17.48
C LEU A 399 8.33 8.47 16.66
N PRO A 400 7.17 9.11 16.87
CA PRO A 400 5.97 8.86 16.06
C PRO A 400 6.19 9.08 14.56
N ALA A 401 5.43 8.37 13.72
CA ALA A 401 5.58 8.36 12.25
C ALA A 401 5.59 9.76 11.61
N TYR A 402 4.82 10.72 12.14
CA TYR A 402 4.77 12.09 11.62
C TYR A 402 6.01 12.94 11.96
N MET A 403 6.89 12.50 12.86
CA MET A 403 8.13 13.19 13.26
C MET A 403 9.38 12.54 12.67
N VAL A 404 9.20 11.44 11.93
CA VAL A 404 10.27 10.78 11.20
C VAL A 404 10.55 11.61 9.94
N PRO A 405 11.79 12.09 9.71
CA PRO A 405 12.15 12.77 8.48
C PRO A 405 11.75 11.93 7.27
N ALA A 406 11.17 12.59 6.27
CA ALA A 406 10.92 12.00 4.97
C ALA A 406 12.22 11.55 4.29
N ALA A 407 13.36 12.14 4.67
CA ALA A 407 14.70 11.73 4.26
C ALA A 407 15.77 12.14 5.30
N VAL A 408 16.89 11.40 5.35
CA VAL A 408 18.10 11.75 6.12
C VAL A 408 19.30 11.78 5.16
N VAL A 409 20.03 12.89 5.10
CA VAL A 409 21.07 13.19 4.10
C VAL A 409 22.42 13.35 4.79
N ARG A 410 23.46 12.63 4.34
CA ARG A 410 24.81 12.80 4.87
C ARG A 410 25.56 13.92 4.16
N LEU A 411 26.20 14.79 4.93
CA LEU A 411 27.08 15.87 4.48
C LEU A 411 28.50 15.63 5.00
N ASP A 412 29.51 16.09 4.24
CA ASP A 412 30.90 16.08 4.70
C ASP A 412 31.12 17.10 5.84
N ALA A 413 30.38 18.21 5.82
CA ALA A 413 30.30 19.21 6.87
C ALA A 413 28.97 19.98 6.79
N ILE A 414 28.45 20.46 7.92
CA ILE A 414 27.27 21.32 7.93
C ILE A 414 27.64 22.70 7.33
N PRO A 415 26.99 23.16 6.24
CA PRO A 415 27.31 24.44 5.63
C PRO A 415 26.88 25.60 6.55
N LEU A 416 27.83 26.48 6.86
CA LEU A 416 27.62 27.67 7.68
C LEU A 416 27.84 28.93 6.84
N THR A 417 27.04 29.95 7.08
CA THR A 417 27.23 31.31 6.59
C THR A 417 28.52 31.93 7.17
N VAL A 418 29.01 33.02 6.58
CA VAL A 418 30.19 33.79 7.05
C VAL A 418 30.11 34.26 8.52
N ASN A 419 28.92 34.23 9.12
CA ASN A 419 28.68 34.58 10.52
C ASN A 419 28.58 33.36 11.45
N GLY A 420 28.86 32.15 10.96
CA GLY A 420 28.84 30.90 11.74
C GLY A 420 27.44 30.33 12.01
N LYS A 421 26.39 30.78 11.29
CA LYS A 421 25.03 30.22 11.36
C LYS A 421 24.74 29.26 10.20
N LEU A 422 23.90 28.24 10.40
CA LEU A 422 23.46 27.29 9.36
C LEU A 422 22.97 28.01 8.09
N ASP A 423 23.52 27.64 6.95
CA ASP A 423 23.08 28.13 5.64
C ASP A 423 22.06 27.16 5.03
N THR A 424 20.78 27.37 5.35
CA THR A 424 19.67 26.50 4.89
C THR A 424 19.48 26.49 3.37
N ARG A 425 19.97 27.50 2.66
CA ARG A 425 19.92 27.56 1.19
C ARG A 425 21.05 26.77 0.53
N ALA A 426 22.15 26.55 1.25
CA ALA A 426 23.26 25.72 0.81
C ALA A 426 23.07 24.23 1.13
N LEU A 427 22.00 23.86 1.86
CA LEU A 427 21.66 22.46 2.13
C LEU A 427 21.09 21.78 0.87
N PRO A 428 21.68 20.68 0.41
CA PRO A 428 21.24 19.99 -0.80
C PRO A 428 19.83 19.42 -0.63
N ALA A 429 19.06 19.34 -1.71
CA ALA A 429 17.76 18.67 -1.65
C ALA A 429 17.97 17.19 -1.29
N PRO A 430 17.20 16.64 -0.34
CA PRO A 430 17.17 15.20 -0.14
C PRO A 430 16.58 14.56 -1.38
N ASP A 431 17.14 13.42 -1.75
CA ASP A 431 16.54 12.57 -2.73
C ASP A 431 15.54 11.67 -1.95
N TYR A 432 14.23 11.84 -2.19
CA TYR A 432 13.15 11.31 -1.33
C TYR A 432 12.88 9.81 -1.53
N GLY A 433 13.68 9.14 -2.35
CA GLY A 433 13.52 7.76 -2.76
C GLY A 433 13.76 6.65 -1.72
N ASP A 434 13.56 6.88 -0.42
CA ASP A 434 13.91 5.91 0.65
C ASP A 434 12.72 5.64 1.61
N HIS A 435 11.65 5.02 1.11
CA HIS A 435 10.55 4.49 1.94
C HIS A 435 10.98 3.21 2.69
N GLY A 436 10.33 2.90 3.81
CA GLY A 436 10.74 1.90 4.80
C GLY A 436 11.33 0.63 4.20
N ARG A 437 12.62 0.41 4.47
CA ARG A 437 13.46 -0.64 3.85
C ARG A 437 13.62 -0.51 2.34
N TYR A 438 13.97 0.68 1.84
CA TYR A 438 14.70 0.77 0.59
C TYR A 438 15.91 -0.15 0.70
N ARG A 439 15.78 -1.26 0.01
CA ARG A 439 16.90 -2.11 -0.26
C ARG A 439 17.42 -1.57 -1.57
N ALA A 440 18.59 -0.95 -1.51
CA ALA A 440 19.30 -0.65 -2.72
C ALA A 440 19.47 -1.96 -3.51
N PRO A 441 19.31 -1.90 -4.83
CA PRO A 441 19.70 -2.97 -5.71
C PRO A 441 21.06 -3.57 -5.36
N ALA A 442 21.10 -4.87 -5.08
CA ALA A 442 22.34 -5.56 -4.70
C ALA A 442 23.13 -6.04 -5.92
N ASN A 443 22.53 -5.98 -7.11
CA ASN A 443 23.12 -6.40 -8.37
C ASN A 443 22.53 -5.60 -9.54
N ALA A 444 23.23 -5.61 -10.68
CA ALA A 444 22.86 -4.82 -11.86
C ALA A 444 21.44 -5.14 -12.40
N VAL A 445 20.93 -6.36 -12.17
CA VAL A 445 19.57 -6.73 -12.58
C VAL A 445 18.53 -6.04 -11.70
N GLU A 446 18.72 -6.07 -10.38
CA GLU A 446 17.89 -5.34 -9.42
C GLU A 446 17.92 -3.83 -9.66
N GLU A 447 19.05 -3.29 -10.14
CA GLU A 447 19.25 -1.85 -10.31
C GLU A 447 18.43 -1.32 -11.47
N VAL A 448 18.61 -2.00 -12.60
CA VAL A 448 17.81 -1.78 -13.79
C VAL A 448 16.31 -1.94 -13.49
N LEU A 449 15.90 -3.00 -12.79
CA LEU A 449 14.47 -3.23 -12.49
C LEU A 449 13.88 -2.21 -11.51
N ALA A 450 14.62 -1.76 -10.51
CA ALA A 450 14.18 -0.74 -9.57
C ALA A 450 13.97 0.61 -10.28
N ASP A 451 14.90 0.98 -11.16
CA ASP A 451 14.79 2.19 -11.97
C ASP A 451 13.58 2.12 -12.90
N ILE A 452 13.35 0.96 -13.51
CA ILE A 452 12.19 0.73 -14.35
C ILE A 452 10.88 0.87 -13.56
N TYR A 453 10.79 0.25 -12.38
CA TYR A 453 9.61 0.37 -11.51
C TYR A 453 9.35 1.83 -11.13
N ALA A 454 10.40 2.57 -10.73
CA ALA A 454 10.29 3.98 -10.38
C ALA A 454 9.77 4.83 -11.53
N GLN A 455 10.34 4.65 -12.72
CA GLN A 455 9.92 5.37 -13.93
C GLN A 455 8.50 5.00 -14.39
N VAL A 456 8.05 3.78 -14.15
CA VAL A 456 6.70 3.32 -14.56
C VAL A 456 5.65 3.84 -13.58
N LEU A 457 5.95 3.81 -12.29
CA LEU A 457 5.02 4.21 -11.23
C LEU A 457 5.01 5.73 -10.98
N GLY A 458 5.88 6.49 -11.66
CA GLY A 458 6.02 7.93 -11.46
C GLY A 458 6.65 8.29 -10.10
N LEU A 459 7.45 7.37 -9.55
CA LEU A 459 8.13 7.51 -8.27
C LEU A 459 9.60 7.90 -8.50
N GLU A 460 10.19 8.67 -7.58
CA GLU A 460 11.58 9.10 -7.70
C GLU A 460 12.55 7.92 -7.52
N ARG A 461 12.25 6.98 -6.61
CA ARG A 461 12.90 5.67 -6.50
C ARG A 461 11.96 4.61 -5.97
N VAL A 462 12.29 3.36 -6.25
CA VAL A 462 11.59 2.16 -5.75
C VAL A 462 12.60 1.23 -5.08
N GLY A 463 12.32 0.83 -3.84
CA GLY A 463 13.13 -0.13 -3.09
C GLY A 463 12.94 -1.54 -3.63
N VAL A 464 13.99 -2.38 -3.57
CA VAL A 464 13.86 -3.69 -4.21
C VAL A 464 12.90 -4.64 -3.50
N ASP A 465 12.51 -4.35 -2.26
CA ASP A 465 11.52 -5.11 -1.51
C ASP A 465 10.11 -4.47 -1.62
N ASP A 466 9.94 -3.37 -2.36
CA ASP A 466 8.63 -2.71 -2.51
C ASP A 466 7.76 -3.46 -3.53
N SER A 467 6.51 -3.72 -3.15
CA SER A 467 5.51 -4.36 -4.01
C SER A 467 5.07 -3.38 -5.10
N PHE A 468 5.15 -3.84 -6.35
CA PHE A 468 4.68 -3.12 -7.53
C PHE A 468 3.23 -2.67 -7.38
N PHE A 469 2.37 -3.52 -6.83
CA PHE A 469 0.94 -3.26 -6.68
C PHE A 469 0.62 -2.40 -5.46
N ASP A 470 1.41 -2.49 -4.38
CA ASP A 470 1.24 -1.65 -3.19
C ASP A 470 1.66 -0.21 -3.48
N LEU A 471 2.65 -0.05 -4.36
CA LEU A 471 3.03 1.23 -4.96
C LEU A 471 2.06 1.69 -6.06
N GLY A 472 1.00 0.91 -6.29
CA GLY A 472 -0.13 1.23 -7.15
C GLY A 472 0.10 0.96 -8.64
N GLY A 473 0.95 -0.02 -8.96
CA GLY A 473 1.06 -0.61 -10.29
C GLY A 473 -0.18 -1.44 -10.65
N ASP A 474 -0.46 -1.55 -11.95
CA ASP A 474 -1.57 -2.33 -12.50
C ASP A 474 -1.10 -3.24 -13.67
N SER A 475 -2.03 -3.94 -14.31
CA SER A 475 -1.76 -4.84 -15.45
C SER A 475 -1.16 -4.12 -16.67
N ILE A 476 -1.41 -2.82 -16.84
CA ILE A 476 -0.87 -2.03 -17.95
C ILE A 476 0.54 -1.52 -17.62
N LEU A 477 0.74 -1.04 -16.39
CA LEU A 477 2.03 -0.59 -15.88
C LEU A 477 3.03 -1.76 -15.83
N SER A 478 2.58 -2.96 -15.50
CA SER A 478 3.44 -4.16 -15.52
C SER A 478 3.96 -4.50 -16.93
N MET A 479 3.24 -4.15 -18.00
CA MET A 479 3.78 -4.27 -19.37
C MET A 479 4.87 -3.26 -19.67
N GLN A 480 4.77 -2.05 -19.12
CA GLN A 480 5.84 -1.05 -19.24
C GLN A 480 7.09 -1.48 -18.48
N VAL A 481 6.94 -2.21 -17.37
CA VAL A 481 8.07 -2.82 -16.68
C VAL A 481 8.76 -3.88 -17.54
N VAL A 482 7.99 -4.81 -18.13
CA VAL A 482 8.54 -5.85 -19.02
C VAL A 482 9.26 -5.24 -20.22
N SER A 483 8.63 -4.24 -20.84
CA SER A 483 9.20 -3.45 -21.93
C SER A 483 10.58 -2.89 -21.60
N ARG A 484 10.62 -2.04 -20.57
CA ARG A 484 11.81 -1.28 -20.21
C ARG A 484 12.88 -2.24 -19.68
N GLY A 485 12.47 -3.32 -19.03
CA GLY A 485 13.33 -4.44 -18.63
C GLY A 485 14.06 -5.02 -19.83
N ARG A 486 13.31 -5.34 -20.88
CA ARG A 486 13.89 -5.91 -22.09
C ARG A 486 14.80 -4.94 -22.84
N ALA A 487 14.43 -3.66 -22.91
CA ALA A 487 15.29 -2.62 -23.47
C ALA A 487 16.65 -2.55 -22.75
N ALA A 488 16.66 -2.87 -21.45
CA ALA A 488 17.85 -2.98 -20.62
C ALA A 488 18.47 -4.40 -20.57
N GLY A 489 18.04 -5.32 -21.43
CA GLY A 489 18.60 -6.68 -21.55
C GLY A 489 18.06 -7.71 -20.55
N LEU A 490 16.97 -7.39 -19.87
CA LEU A 490 16.31 -8.22 -18.86
C LEU A 490 14.98 -8.78 -19.39
N LEU A 491 14.88 -10.10 -19.51
CA LEU A 491 13.65 -10.78 -19.95
C LEU A 491 12.85 -11.27 -18.75
N CYS A 492 11.65 -10.73 -18.55
CA CYS A 492 10.63 -11.23 -17.64
C CYS A 492 9.25 -11.19 -18.30
N ARG A 493 8.29 -11.95 -17.77
CA ARG A 493 6.92 -12.02 -18.26
C ARG A 493 6.01 -11.11 -17.41
N PRO A 494 4.88 -10.59 -17.94
CA PRO A 494 3.91 -9.85 -17.12
C PRO A 494 3.46 -10.66 -15.90
N ARG A 495 3.22 -11.96 -16.09
CA ARG A 495 2.90 -12.91 -15.00
C ARG A 495 3.98 -12.93 -13.91
N ASP A 496 5.25 -12.80 -14.26
CA ASP A 496 6.35 -12.83 -13.28
C ASP A 496 6.26 -11.62 -12.34
N ILE A 497 5.77 -10.47 -12.81
CA ILE A 497 5.53 -9.28 -11.99
C ILE A 497 4.35 -9.52 -11.03
N PHE A 498 3.26 -10.15 -11.49
CA PHE A 498 2.12 -10.50 -10.63
C PHE A 498 2.46 -11.52 -9.54
N VAL A 499 3.29 -12.50 -9.88
CA VAL A 499 3.69 -13.57 -8.95
C VAL A 499 4.76 -13.11 -7.98
N GLU A 500 5.77 -12.38 -8.48
CA GLU A 500 6.93 -12.01 -7.68
C GLU A 500 6.78 -10.65 -6.98
N GLN A 501 5.95 -9.76 -7.54
CA GLN A 501 5.46 -8.48 -6.98
C GLN A 501 6.54 -7.43 -6.65
N THR A 502 7.74 -7.82 -6.24
CA THR A 502 8.84 -6.93 -5.81
C THR A 502 10.03 -7.08 -6.75
N VAL A 503 10.87 -6.05 -6.88
CA VAL A 503 12.07 -6.08 -7.74
C VAL A 503 13.04 -7.19 -7.32
N ALA A 504 13.23 -7.44 -6.02
CA ALA A 504 14.15 -8.44 -5.48
C ALA A 504 13.69 -9.87 -5.78
N ARG A 505 12.38 -10.10 -5.91
CA ARG A 505 11.82 -11.38 -6.30
C ARG A 505 11.81 -11.53 -7.82
N LEU A 506 11.45 -10.47 -8.55
CA LEU A 506 11.46 -10.45 -10.01
C LEU A 506 12.87 -10.69 -10.57
N ALA A 507 13.90 -10.06 -9.99
CA ALA A 507 15.29 -10.23 -10.39
C ALA A 507 15.80 -11.69 -10.36
N ARG A 508 15.11 -12.61 -9.66
CA ARG A 508 15.49 -14.03 -9.62
C ARG A 508 14.95 -14.85 -10.78
N VAL A 509 13.84 -14.42 -11.36
CA VAL A 509 13.18 -15.12 -12.47
C VAL A 509 13.51 -14.49 -13.82
N VAL A 510 13.97 -13.23 -13.79
CA VAL A 510 14.44 -12.48 -14.95
C VAL A 510 15.67 -13.15 -15.57
N GLN A 511 15.65 -13.35 -16.89
CA GLN A 511 16.79 -13.82 -17.65
C GLN A 511 17.58 -12.66 -18.24
N VAL A 512 18.87 -12.58 -17.92
CA VAL A 512 19.79 -11.61 -18.56
C VAL A 512 20.15 -12.14 -19.95
N THR A 513 19.74 -11.43 -20.99
CA THR A 513 20.10 -11.79 -22.37
C THR A 513 21.30 -11.00 -22.85
N ALA A 514 22.32 -11.71 -23.34
CA ALA A 514 23.35 -11.13 -24.17
C ALA A 514 22.74 -10.87 -25.57
N GLY A 515 22.10 -9.71 -25.72
CA GLY A 515 21.59 -9.11 -26.95
C GLY A 515 21.50 -10.04 -28.17
N SER A 516 20.50 -10.92 -28.23
CA SER A 516 20.09 -11.52 -29.51
C SER A 516 19.09 -10.59 -30.18
N ARG A 517 19.58 -9.49 -30.77
CA ARG A 517 18.77 -8.72 -31.72
C ARG A 517 18.61 -9.58 -32.97
N GLY A 518 17.44 -10.22 -33.09
CA GLY A 518 16.97 -10.66 -34.39
C GLY A 518 16.88 -9.47 -35.36
N PRO A 519 16.72 -9.72 -36.67
CA PRO A 519 16.53 -8.65 -37.64
C PRO A 519 15.39 -7.73 -37.20
N ILE A 520 15.63 -6.42 -37.25
CA ILE A 520 14.61 -5.40 -36.99
C ILE A 520 13.58 -5.53 -38.10
N ASP A 521 12.34 -5.84 -37.72
CA ASP A 521 11.21 -5.88 -38.62
C ASP A 521 10.51 -4.51 -38.57
N GLU A 522 10.58 -3.77 -39.68
CA GLU A 522 9.95 -2.45 -39.81
C GLU A 522 8.42 -2.53 -39.99
N GLY A 523 7.86 -3.73 -40.17
CA GLY A 523 6.42 -3.94 -40.25
C GLY A 523 5.78 -3.47 -41.56
N LEU A 524 6.56 -3.35 -42.62
CA LEU A 524 6.12 -2.90 -43.95
C LEU A 524 5.46 -4.03 -44.75
N GLY A 525 4.66 -3.69 -45.76
CA GLY A 525 4.00 -4.65 -46.65
C GLY A 525 2.69 -5.21 -46.09
N ASP A 526 2.34 -6.42 -46.50
CA ASP A 526 1.03 -7.02 -46.17
C ASP A 526 0.93 -7.40 -44.69
N VAL A 527 -0.20 -7.06 -44.07
CA VAL A 527 -0.51 -7.31 -42.66
C VAL A 527 -1.74 -8.19 -42.57
N VAL A 528 -1.69 -9.23 -41.74
CA VAL A 528 -2.88 -10.03 -41.46
C VAL A 528 -3.76 -9.27 -40.46
N PRO A 529 -5.08 -9.12 -40.70
CA PRO A 529 -5.96 -8.46 -39.76
C PRO A 529 -6.07 -9.25 -38.45
N LEU A 530 -5.92 -8.57 -37.32
CA LEU A 530 -6.14 -9.18 -36.00
C LEU A 530 -7.63 -9.45 -35.74
N PRO A 531 -7.98 -10.32 -34.77
CA PRO A 531 -9.37 -10.63 -34.43
C PRO A 531 -10.26 -9.40 -34.22
N ILE A 532 -9.75 -8.36 -33.54
CA ILE A 532 -10.52 -7.13 -33.28
C ILE A 532 -10.78 -6.32 -34.57
N MET A 533 -9.86 -6.35 -35.53
CA MET A 533 -10.06 -5.72 -36.84
C MET A 533 -11.13 -6.46 -37.65
N LEU A 534 -11.12 -7.80 -37.59
CA LEU A 534 -12.14 -8.64 -38.23
C LEU A 534 -13.51 -8.48 -37.56
N TRP A 535 -13.54 -8.23 -36.25
CA TRP A 535 -14.75 -7.86 -35.53
C TRP A 535 -15.31 -6.51 -36.03
N LEU A 536 -14.47 -5.46 -36.13
CA LEU A 536 -14.89 -4.15 -36.65
C LEU A 536 -15.46 -4.24 -38.07
N LYS A 537 -14.81 -5.03 -38.93
CA LYS A 537 -15.27 -5.31 -40.29
C LYS A 537 -16.66 -5.96 -40.33
N GLY A 538 -17.04 -6.69 -39.28
CA GLY A 538 -18.34 -7.35 -39.17
C GLY A 538 -19.48 -6.42 -38.76
N ILE A 539 -19.23 -5.13 -38.50
CA ILE A 539 -20.25 -4.17 -38.07
C ILE A 539 -20.96 -3.58 -39.29
N ASP A 540 -22.29 -3.63 -39.28
CA ASP A 540 -23.15 -3.11 -40.34
C ASP A 540 -23.31 -1.57 -40.22
N GLY A 541 -22.34 -0.81 -40.71
CA GLY A 541 -22.38 0.66 -40.69
C GLY A 541 -21.11 1.34 -41.20
N PRO A 542 -21.09 2.69 -41.27
CA PRO A 542 -19.88 3.43 -41.64
C PRO A 542 -18.85 3.33 -40.52
N ILE A 543 -17.68 2.77 -40.84
CA ILE A 543 -16.56 2.57 -39.91
C ILE A 543 -15.32 3.40 -40.27
N ASP A 544 -15.35 4.14 -41.38
CA ASP A 544 -14.20 4.90 -41.90
C ASP A 544 -13.74 6.03 -40.96
N GLU A 545 -14.63 6.51 -40.09
CA GLU A 545 -14.36 7.53 -39.08
C GLU A 545 -14.22 6.93 -37.66
N PHE A 546 -14.17 5.61 -37.49
CA PHE A 546 -14.03 4.98 -36.16
C PHE A 546 -12.65 5.28 -35.58
N ASN A 547 -12.62 6.17 -34.58
CA ASN A 547 -11.38 6.82 -34.14
C ASN A 547 -11.21 6.81 -32.61
N GLN A 548 -9.97 7.02 -32.20
CA GLN A 548 -9.64 7.55 -30.89
C GLN A 548 -9.03 8.94 -31.06
N SER A 549 -9.33 9.83 -30.13
CA SER A 549 -8.87 11.22 -30.17
C SER A 549 -8.30 11.67 -28.83
N VAL A 550 -7.19 12.39 -28.87
CA VAL A 550 -6.56 12.98 -27.68
C VAL A 550 -6.22 14.44 -27.96
N LEU A 551 -6.49 15.32 -26.99
CA LEU A 551 -6.02 16.70 -27.00
C LEU A 551 -4.69 16.78 -26.24
N VAL A 552 -3.68 17.38 -26.87
CA VAL A 552 -2.35 17.60 -26.31
C VAL A 552 -2.05 19.09 -26.29
N GLN A 553 -1.71 19.62 -25.12
CA GLN A 553 -1.23 20.97 -24.90
C GLN A 553 0.26 21.06 -25.27
N ALA A 554 0.59 21.99 -26.16
CA ALA A 554 1.97 22.27 -26.54
C ALA A 554 2.65 23.22 -25.53
N PRO A 555 3.98 23.13 -25.37
CA PRO A 555 4.77 24.09 -24.61
C PRO A 555 4.82 25.47 -25.28
N GLU A 556 5.21 26.50 -24.53
CA GLU A 556 5.34 27.87 -25.05
C GLU A 556 6.35 27.94 -26.21
N GLY A 557 5.99 28.68 -27.27
CA GLY A 557 6.87 28.95 -28.41
C GLY A 557 6.80 27.92 -29.55
N VAL A 558 5.97 26.89 -29.45
CA VAL A 558 5.71 25.95 -30.56
C VAL A 558 4.95 26.64 -31.69
N ALA A 559 5.47 26.56 -32.92
CA ALA A 559 4.81 27.01 -34.13
C ALA A 559 4.21 25.84 -34.93
N GLU A 560 3.35 26.16 -35.90
CA GLU A 560 2.72 25.16 -36.79
C GLU A 560 3.76 24.28 -37.52
N ASP A 561 4.85 24.87 -38.00
CA ASP A 561 5.94 24.15 -38.69
C ASP A 561 6.63 23.11 -37.79
N ASP A 562 6.70 23.38 -36.47
CA ASP A 562 7.24 22.42 -35.51
C ASP A 562 6.30 21.23 -35.35
N VAL A 563 4.98 21.48 -35.31
CA VAL A 563 3.95 20.43 -35.24
C VAL A 563 4.03 19.52 -36.46
N VAL A 564 4.15 20.08 -37.67
CA VAL A 564 4.30 19.31 -38.90
C VAL A 564 5.54 18.40 -38.83
N THR A 565 6.67 18.92 -38.34
CA THR A 565 7.92 18.16 -38.22
C THR A 565 7.78 16.98 -37.25
N LEU A 566 7.13 17.20 -36.10
CA LEU A 566 6.89 16.15 -35.11
C LEU A 566 5.92 15.09 -35.64
N LEU A 567 4.82 15.49 -36.28
CA LEU A 567 3.84 14.57 -36.87
C LEU A 567 4.46 13.73 -38.00
N GLN A 568 5.31 14.32 -38.85
CA GLN A 568 6.01 13.56 -39.90
C GLN A 568 6.91 12.49 -39.29
N SER A 569 7.63 12.83 -38.22
CA SER A 569 8.50 11.89 -37.50
C SER A 569 7.71 10.70 -36.93
N LEU A 570 6.52 10.93 -36.39
CA LEU A 570 5.64 9.86 -35.90
C LEU A 570 5.13 8.99 -37.05
N LEU A 571 4.64 9.60 -38.13
CA LEU A 571 4.13 8.89 -39.30
C LEU A 571 5.22 7.97 -39.86
N ASP A 572 6.42 8.50 -40.08
CA ASP A 572 7.54 7.73 -40.64
C ASP A 572 7.93 6.57 -39.73
N ARG A 573 7.96 6.81 -38.41
CA ARG A 573 8.39 5.84 -37.42
C ARG A 573 7.38 4.71 -37.17
N HIS A 574 6.08 5.02 -37.12
CA HIS A 574 5.03 4.09 -36.72
C HIS A 574 4.22 3.61 -37.91
N ALA A 575 4.61 2.45 -38.44
CA ALA A 575 4.01 1.75 -39.57
C ALA A 575 2.47 1.79 -39.61
N MET A 576 1.80 1.52 -38.49
CA MET A 576 0.34 1.45 -38.44
C MET A 576 -0.36 2.79 -38.68
N LEU A 577 0.30 3.93 -38.45
CA LEU A 577 -0.25 5.25 -38.80
C LEU A 577 -0.29 5.51 -40.32
N ARG A 578 0.27 4.61 -41.12
CA ARG A 578 0.26 4.65 -42.59
C ARG A 578 -0.47 3.45 -43.21
N LEU A 579 -1.12 2.63 -42.38
CA LEU A 579 -1.86 1.45 -42.81
C LEU A 579 -2.88 1.82 -43.90
N ARG A 580 -2.93 1.04 -44.99
CA ARG A 580 -3.97 1.13 -46.01
C ARG A 580 -4.91 -0.06 -45.94
N VAL A 581 -6.20 0.20 -45.97
CA VAL A 581 -7.27 -0.81 -45.94
C VAL A 581 -7.97 -0.81 -47.29
N SER A 582 -7.88 -1.93 -48.00
CA SER A 582 -8.59 -2.10 -49.28
C SER A 582 -9.43 -3.37 -49.26
N GLY A 583 -10.45 -3.43 -50.12
CA GLY A 583 -11.18 -4.67 -50.34
C GLY A 583 -10.32 -5.67 -51.11
N ASP A 584 -10.25 -6.92 -50.65
CA ASP A 584 -9.47 -7.97 -51.31
C ASP A 584 -10.12 -8.55 -52.59
N GLY A 585 -11.27 -8.01 -53.00
CA GLY A 585 -12.03 -8.44 -54.17
C GLY A 585 -12.95 -9.66 -53.96
N VAL A 586 -12.89 -10.32 -52.79
CA VAL A 586 -13.78 -11.44 -52.41
C VAL A 586 -14.59 -11.15 -51.14
N GLY A 587 -14.63 -9.89 -50.72
CA GLY A 587 -15.39 -9.41 -49.56
C GLY A 587 -14.60 -9.40 -48.25
N GLY A 588 -13.29 -9.65 -48.28
CA GLY A 588 -12.34 -9.49 -47.18
C GLY A 588 -11.59 -8.15 -47.21
N TRP A 589 -10.72 -7.95 -46.21
CA TRP A 589 -9.80 -6.81 -46.16
C TRP A 589 -8.40 -7.24 -46.58
N SER A 590 -7.76 -6.44 -47.42
CA SER A 590 -6.34 -6.46 -47.70
C SER A 590 -5.72 -5.25 -47.01
N LEU A 591 -4.88 -5.52 -46.02
CA LEU A 591 -4.17 -4.51 -45.23
C LEU A 591 -2.71 -4.45 -45.68
N THR A 592 -2.24 -3.27 -46.06
CA THR A 592 -0.84 -3.08 -46.49
C THR A 592 -0.27 -1.81 -45.88
N VAL A 593 0.95 -1.90 -45.35
CA VAL A 593 1.71 -0.76 -44.83
C VAL A 593 2.74 -0.31 -45.88
N PRO A 594 2.66 0.94 -46.38
CA PRO A 594 3.62 1.52 -47.32
C PRO A 594 4.94 1.96 -46.65
N GLU A 595 5.92 2.41 -47.44
CA GLU A 595 7.24 2.94 -47.00
C GLU A 595 7.14 4.31 -46.31
N PRO A 596 8.08 4.67 -45.40
CA PRO A 596 8.13 6.01 -44.79
C PRO A 596 8.09 7.14 -45.84
N GLY A 597 7.47 8.28 -45.50
CA GLY A 597 7.23 9.38 -46.43
C GLY A 597 6.05 9.18 -47.40
N SER A 598 5.31 8.08 -47.31
CA SER A 598 4.11 7.85 -48.14
C SER A 598 2.89 8.71 -47.76
N VAL A 599 2.91 9.32 -46.57
CA VAL A 599 1.89 10.22 -46.04
C VAL A 599 2.60 11.50 -45.59
N ASP A 600 2.10 12.64 -46.05
CA ASP A 600 2.65 13.96 -45.76
C ASP A 600 1.91 14.60 -44.59
N ALA A 601 2.61 14.84 -43.48
CA ALA A 601 2.05 15.43 -42.27
C ALA A 601 1.40 16.80 -42.50
N ALA A 602 1.90 17.60 -43.45
CA ALA A 602 1.33 18.91 -43.78
C ALA A 602 -0.10 18.78 -44.37
N THR A 603 -0.42 17.64 -44.98
CA THR A 603 -1.77 17.35 -45.48
C THR A 603 -2.71 16.82 -44.40
N CYS A 604 -2.16 16.25 -43.33
CA CYS A 604 -2.89 15.74 -42.18
C CYS A 604 -3.18 16.81 -41.12
N LEU A 605 -2.39 17.89 -41.07
CA LEU A 605 -2.54 18.98 -40.10
C LEU A 605 -3.47 20.07 -40.62
N HIS A 606 -4.41 20.50 -39.77
CA HIS A 606 -5.30 21.62 -40.04
C HIS A 606 -5.23 22.66 -38.95
N THR A 607 -5.27 23.92 -39.33
CA THR A 607 -5.18 25.03 -38.38
C THR A 607 -6.54 25.70 -38.22
N ALA A 608 -6.94 25.89 -36.97
CA ALA A 608 -8.11 26.68 -36.59
C ALA A 608 -7.73 27.71 -35.53
N GLU A 609 -8.43 28.84 -35.51
CA GLU A 609 -8.19 29.88 -34.50
C GLU A 609 -8.66 29.43 -33.12
N TYR A 610 -9.84 28.81 -33.02
CA TYR A 610 -10.45 28.35 -31.77
C TYR A 610 -10.90 26.89 -31.87
N LEU A 611 -10.84 26.17 -30.75
CA LEU A 611 -11.38 24.82 -30.64
C LEU A 611 -12.92 24.87 -30.69
N SER A 612 -13.52 24.10 -31.60
CA SER A 612 -14.98 23.98 -31.70
C SER A 612 -15.38 22.59 -32.19
N ASP A 613 -16.59 22.15 -31.82
CA ASP A 613 -17.10 20.83 -32.22
C ASP A 613 -17.10 20.65 -33.74
N SER A 614 -17.47 21.70 -34.49
CA SER A 614 -17.46 21.66 -35.96
C SER A 614 -16.06 21.49 -36.54
N ALA A 615 -15.04 22.09 -35.93
CA ALA A 615 -13.66 21.93 -36.36
C ALA A 615 -13.15 20.50 -36.09
N VAL A 616 -13.48 19.94 -34.92
CA VAL A 616 -13.13 18.56 -34.55
C VAL A 616 -13.80 17.56 -35.49
N VAL A 617 -15.10 17.72 -35.76
CA VAL A 617 -15.85 16.87 -36.72
C VAL A 617 -15.26 16.97 -38.13
N THR A 618 -14.91 18.17 -38.58
CA THR A 618 -14.27 18.38 -39.90
C THR A 618 -12.88 17.74 -39.99
N ALA A 619 -12.11 17.77 -38.90
CA ALA A 619 -10.82 17.09 -38.85
C ALA A 619 -11.00 15.57 -38.86
N ARG A 620 -11.96 15.04 -38.09
CA ARG A 620 -12.30 13.60 -38.06
C ARG A 620 -12.74 13.07 -39.42
N SER A 621 -13.61 13.79 -40.13
CA SER A 621 -14.16 13.35 -41.43
C SER A 621 -13.12 13.26 -42.56
N ARG A 622 -11.85 13.57 -42.28
CA ARG A 622 -10.74 13.45 -43.22
C ARG A 622 -9.95 12.16 -43.05
N LEU A 623 -10.25 11.36 -42.02
CA LEU A 623 -9.73 10.01 -41.94
C LEU A 623 -10.18 9.24 -43.19
N ASP A 624 -9.21 8.58 -43.82
CA ASP A 624 -9.43 7.78 -45.03
C ASP A 624 -8.51 6.55 -44.95
N PRO A 625 -8.98 5.46 -44.29
CA PRO A 625 -8.24 4.22 -44.21
C PRO A 625 -7.85 3.63 -45.58
N ALA A 626 -8.62 3.90 -46.64
CA ALA A 626 -8.33 3.39 -47.97
C ALA A 626 -7.17 4.14 -48.65
N ALA A 627 -7.07 5.45 -48.47
CA ALA A 627 -5.94 6.25 -48.91
C ALA A 627 -4.69 6.09 -48.01
N GLY A 628 -4.87 5.58 -46.79
CA GLY A 628 -3.83 5.44 -45.78
C GLY A 628 -3.69 6.65 -44.85
N VAL A 629 -4.71 7.51 -44.82
CA VAL A 629 -4.80 8.64 -43.91
C VAL A 629 -5.40 8.15 -42.59
N MET A 630 -4.58 7.49 -41.79
CA MET A 630 -4.98 6.97 -40.47
C MET A 630 -4.89 8.03 -39.36
N LEU A 631 -4.21 9.15 -39.60
CA LEU A 631 -4.04 10.26 -38.66
C LEU A 631 -4.53 11.56 -39.29
N SER A 632 -5.36 12.29 -38.55
CA SER A 632 -5.78 13.67 -38.82
C SER A 632 -5.52 14.51 -37.58
N ALA A 633 -5.03 15.74 -37.75
CA ALA A 633 -4.64 16.60 -36.65
C ALA A 633 -5.21 18.01 -36.80
N LEU A 634 -5.62 18.61 -35.68
CA LEU A 634 -6.12 19.98 -35.60
C LEU A 634 -5.26 20.80 -34.64
N TRP A 635 -4.56 21.79 -35.16
CA TRP A 635 -3.80 22.79 -34.43
C TRP A 635 -4.67 24.01 -34.12
N VAL A 636 -4.84 24.30 -32.84
CA VAL A 636 -5.60 25.46 -32.33
C VAL A 636 -4.62 26.54 -31.92
N THR A 637 -4.54 27.61 -32.71
CA THR A 637 -3.50 28.64 -32.55
C THR A 637 -3.71 29.51 -31.32
N SER A 638 -4.96 29.80 -30.93
CA SER A 638 -5.24 30.67 -29.76
C SER A 638 -4.79 30.06 -28.44
N THR A 639 -4.75 28.72 -28.34
CA THR A 639 -4.43 27.99 -27.10
C THR A 639 -3.18 27.13 -27.23
N SER A 640 -2.54 27.09 -28.41
CA SER A 640 -1.42 26.19 -28.71
C SER A 640 -1.74 24.73 -28.38
N GLN A 641 -2.91 24.26 -28.82
CA GLN A 641 -3.41 22.91 -28.57
C GLN A 641 -3.44 22.09 -29.86
N LEU A 642 -3.02 20.83 -29.77
CA LEU A 642 -3.06 19.86 -30.85
C LEU A 642 -4.09 18.79 -30.51
N VAL A 643 -5.15 18.69 -31.31
CA VAL A 643 -6.07 17.54 -31.27
C VAL A 643 -5.59 16.52 -32.28
N MET A 644 -5.17 15.35 -31.80
CA MET A 644 -4.80 14.21 -32.63
C MET A 644 -5.99 13.25 -32.73
N ILE A 645 -6.41 12.95 -33.94
CA ILE A 645 -7.53 12.04 -34.24
C ILE A 645 -6.95 10.91 -35.09
N VAL A 646 -6.92 9.70 -34.52
CA VAL A 646 -6.32 8.53 -35.18
C VAL A 646 -7.37 7.46 -35.33
N HIS A 647 -7.47 6.89 -36.53
CA HIS A 647 -8.37 5.79 -36.81
C HIS A 647 -8.04 4.60 -35.90
N HIS A 648 -9.05 3.98 -35.30
CA HIS A 648 -8.87 3.00 -34.24
C HIS A 648 -8.14 1.74 -34.74
N LEU A 649 -8.15 1.45 -36.05
CA LEU A 649 -7.31 0.40 -36.66
C LEU A 649 -5.79 0.60 -36.43
N ALA A 650 -5.35 1.83 -36.24
CA ALA A 650 -3.95 2.19 -36.12
C ALA A 650 -3.50 2.42 -34.66
N VAL A 651 -4.43 2.52 -33.71
CA VAL A 651 -4.12 2.95 -32.33
C VAL A 651 -5.01 2.25 -31.31
N ASP A 652 -4.49 2.03 -30.11
CA ASP A 652 -5.23 1.64 -28.92
C ASP A 652 -4.87 2.54 -27.73
N GLY A 653 -5.53 2.33 -26.58
CA GLY A 653 -5.28 3.12 -25.36
C GLY A 653 -3.82 3.11 -24.90
N VAL A 654 -3.11 2.00 -25.11
CA VAL A 654 -1.68 1.88 -24.75
C VAL A 654 -0.79 2.65 -25.73
N SER A 655 -1.16 2.66 -27.02
CA SER A 655 -0.41 3.33 -28.09
C SER A 655 -0.29 4.84 -27.88
N TRP A 656 -1.28 5.50 -27.27
CA TRP A 656 -1.20 6.94 -26.95
C TRP A 656 -0.03 7.30 -26.04
N ARG A 657 0.35 6.41 -25.12
CA ARG A 657 1.52 6.62 -24.25
C ARG A 657 2.82 6.59 -25.07
N VAL A 658 2.93 5.65 -26.01
CA VAL A 658 4.07 5.54 -26.93
C VAL A 658 4.18 6.79 -27.81
N LEU A 659 3.05 7.24 -28.38
CA LEU A 659 3.00 8.43 -29.23
C LEU A 659 3.38 9.70 -28.46
N LEU A 660 2.89 9.88 -27.22
CA LEU A 660 3.24 11.04 -26.41
C LEU A 660 4.71 11.05 -25.95
N GLU A 661 5.27 9.89 -25.60
CA GLU A 661 6.71 9.75 -25.33
C GLU A 661 7.54 10.15 -26.56
N ASP A 662 7.16 9.68 -27.75
CA ASP A 662 7.87 9.98 -28.99
C ASP A 662 7.72 11.44 -29.43
N ILE A 663 6.56 12.08 -29.20
CA ILE A 663 6.39 13.53 -29.41
C ILE A 663 7.38 14.31 -28.55
N ASN A 664 7.48 13.98 -27.26
CA ASN A 664 8.36 14.69 -26.33
C ASN A 664 9.84 14.45 -26.65
N LEU A 665 10.21 13.23 -27.02
CA LEU A 665 11.57 12.92 -27.47
C LEU A 665 11.92 13.67 -28.76
N GLY A 666 11.02 13.67 -29.74
CA GLY A 666 11.19 14.42 -30.99
C GLY A 666 11.28 15.91 -30.76
N TRP A 667 10.44 16.46 -29.87
CA TRP A 667 10.44 17.87 -29.51
C TRP A 667 11.77 18.30 -28.89
N SER A 668 12.29 17.52 -27.94
CA SER A 668 13.60 17.81 -27.33
C SER A 668 14.72 17.84 -28.38
N GLN A 669 14.76 16.87 -29.30
CA GLN A 669 15.78 16.80 -30.34
C GLN A 669 15.67 17.96 -31.33
N HIS A 670 14.44 18.26 -31.80
CA HIS A 670 14.16 19.34 -32.74
C HIS A 670 14.52 20.71 -32.15
N ARG A 671 14.15 20.98 -30.89
CA ARG A 671 14.48 22.21 -30.17
C ARG A 671 15.98 22.43 -30.03
N ASP A 672 16.75 21.36 -29.85
CA ASP A 672 18.21 21.39 -29.73
C ASP A 672 18.92 21.46 -31.11
N GLY A 673 18.16 21.60 -32.21
CA GLY A 673 18.68 21.66 -33.58
C GLY A 673 19.21 20.31 -34.09
N GLN A 674 18.83 19.20 -33.45
CA GLN A 674 19.18 17.84 -33.86
C GLN A 674 18.13 17.27 -34.83
N SER A 675 18.54 16.33 -35.67
CA SER A 675 17.59 15.55 -36.48
C SER A 675 16.77 14.65 -35.57
N VAL A 676 15.45 14.63 -35.75
CA VAL A 676 14.56 13.76 -34.99
C VAL A 676 14.79 12.29 -35.38
N VAL A 677 15.17 11.46 -34.41
CA VAL A 677 15.36 10.02 -34.55
C VAL A 677 14.66 9.33 -33.38
N LEU A 678 13.58 8.60 -33.70
CA LEU A 678 12.76 7.90 -32.73
C LEU A 678 13.22 6.42 -32.56
N PRO A 679 13.20 5.83 -31.35
CA PRO A 679 13.77 4.50 -31.06
C PRO A 679 12.92 3.41 -31.68
N ALA A 680 13.49 2.39 -32.35
CA ALA A 680 12.81 1.28 -33.06
C ALA A 680 11.84 0.42 -32.20
N ALA A 681 10.83 -0.20 -32.84
CA ALA A 681 9.93 -1.16 -32.19
C ALA A 681 10.61 -2.54 -32.13
N GLY A 682 10.41 -3.30 -31.04
CA GLY A 682 11.01 -4.62 -30.89
C GLY A 682 10.39 -5.66 -31.82
N THR A 683 9.07 -5.83 -31.75
CA THR A 683 8.26 -6.67 -32.62
C THR A 683 7.25 -5.80 -33.37
N SER A 684 7.28 -5.85 -34.70
CA SER A 684 6.31 -5.12 -35.53
C SER A 684 4.89 -5.66 -35.33
N PHE A 685 3.89 -4.82 -35.63
CA PHE A 685 2.48 -5.24 -35.63
C PHE A 685 2.24 -6.40 -36.61
N ARG A 686 2.89 -6.35 -37.77
CA ARG A 686 2.82 -7.41 -38.80
C ARG A 686 3.28 -8.76 -38.26
N ARG A 687 4.48 -8.83 -37.69
CA ARG A 687 5.02 -10.06 -37.12
C ARG A 687 4.17 -10.59 -35.97
N TRP A 688 3.63 -9.69 -35.15
CA TRP A 688 2.67 -10.07 -34.12
C TRP A 688 1.42 -10.75 -34.70
N ALA A 689 0.83 -10.18 -35.75
CA ALA A 689 -0.32 -10.77 -36.43
C ALA A 689 -0.03 -12.14 -37.06
N GLU A 690 1.15 -12.31 -37.65
CA GLU A 690 1.59 -13.61 -38.19
C GLU A 690 1.70 -14.68 -37.08
N LEU A 691 2.23 -14.31 -35.91
CA LEU A 691 2.35 -15.22 -34.76
C LEU A 691 0.99 -15.63 -34.20
N LEU A 692 0.06 -14.68 -34.06
CA LEU A 692 -1.30 -14.97 -33.60
C LEU A 692 -2.06 -15.87 -34.59
N THR A 693 -1.80 -15.69 -35.89
CA THR A 693 -2.38 -16.55 -36.93
C THR A 693 -1.86 -17.98 -36.83
N ALA A 694 -0.57 -18.16 -36.55
CA ALA A 694 0.00 -19.49 -36.29
C ALA A 694 -0.58 -20.12 -35.01
N LEU A 695 -0.68 -19.35 -33.93
CA LEU A 695 -1.21 -19.80 -32.65
C LEU A 695 -2.68 -20.24 -32.74
N ALA A 696 -3.48 -19.57 -33.58
CA ALA A 696 -4.89 -19.93 -33.79
C ALA A 696 -5.11 -21.37 -34.29
N HIS A 697 -4.07 -22.00 -34.84
CA HIS A 697 -4.10 -23.37 -35.37
C HIS A 697 -3.36 -24.39 -34.48
N ASP A 698 -2.85 -23.97 -33.32
CA ASP A 698 -2.17 -24.85 -32.36
C ASP A 698 -3.18 -25.84 -31.73
N PRO A 699 -2.91 -27.16 -31.71
CA PRO A 699 -3.78 -28.15 -31.09
C PRO A 699 -4.20 -27.82 -29.65
N GLU A 700 -3.30 -27.31 -28.80
CA GLU A 700 -3.62 -26.96 -27.40
C GLU A 700 -4.65 -25.82 -27.34
N ILE A 701 -4.53 -24.85 -28.25
CA ILE A 701 -5.46 -23.72 -28.34
C ILE A 701 -6.82 -24.16 -28.91
N VAL A 702 -6.81 -25.07 -29.89
CA VAL A 702 -8.04 -25.63 -30.47
C VAL A 702 -8.87 -26.39 -29.44
N GLU A 703 -8.24 -27.02 -28.44
CA GLU A 703 -8.94 -27.68 -27.33
C GLU A 703 -9.80 -26.72 -26.49
N HIS A 704 -9.44 -25.43 -26.41
CA HIS A 704 -10.22 -24.41 -25.71
C HIS A 704 -11.57 -24.11 -26.38
N ALA A 705 -11.77 -24.47 -27.66
CA ALA A 705 -13.01 -24.18 -28.40
C ALA A 705 -14.26 -24.81 -27.76
N ARG A 706 -14.13 -25.89 -26.99
CA ARG A 706 -15.26 -26.45 -26.23
C ARG A 706 -15.66 -25.54 -25.08
N ALA A 707 -14.70 -25.13 -24.26
CA ALA A 707 -14.94 -24.26 -23.11
C ALA A 707 -15.54 -22.92 -23.55
N TRP A 708 -15.04 -22.33 -24.64
CA TRP A 708 -15.60 -21.09 -25.18
C TRP A 708 -17.05 -21.21 -25.63
N ARG A 709 -17.47 -22.36 -26.21
CA ARG A 709 -18.89 -22.58 -26.54
C ARG A 709 -19.79 -22.64 -25.31
N GLU A 710 -19.28 -23.16 -24.21
CA GLU A 710 -20.01 -23.22 -22.94
C GLU A 710 -20.16 -21.83 -22.32
N VAL A 711 -19.09 -21.01 -22.34
CA VAL A 711 -19.12 -19.61 -21.87
C VAL A 711 -20.05 -18.74 -22.72
N SER A 712 -19.98 -18.85 -24.05
CA SER A 712 -20.82 -18.08 -24.97
C SER A 712 -22.28 -18.53 -25.04
N ALA A 713 -22.66 -19.60 -24.34
CA ALA A 713 -24.04 -20.07 -24.28
C ALA A 713 -24.92 -19.29 -23.28
N ALA A 714 -24.33 -18.37 -22.49
CA ALA A 714 -25.07 -17.54 -21.57
C ALA A 714 -26.14 -16.70 -22.29
N PRO A 715 -27.40 -16.66 -21.82
CA PRO A 715 -28.46 -15.92 -22.48
C PRO A 715 -28.25 -14.40 -22.35
N ALA A 716 -28.66 -13.65 -23.38
CA ALA A 716 -28.68 -12.20 -23.33
C ALA A 716 -29.71 -11.70 -22.30
N ILE A 717 -29.28 -10.78 -21.42
CA ILE A 717 -30.16 -10.20 -20.37
C ILE A 717 -30.87 -8.91 -20.84
N PHE A 718 -30.40 -8.30 -21.92
CA PHE A 718 -31.00 -7.12 -22.55
C PHE A 718 -31.34 -7.37 -24.01
N PRO A 719 -32.33 -6.65 -24.59
CA PRO A 719 -32.57 -6.65 -26.03
C PRO A 719 -31.32 -6.23 -26.80
N ALA A 720 -31.09 -6.81 -27.99
CA ALA A 720 -30.01 -6.39 -28.87
C ALA A 720 -30.19 -4.96 -29.37
N VAL A 721 -29.08 -4.30 -29.63
CA VAL A 721 -28.96 -2.98 -30.29
C VAL A 721 -29.67 -2.96 -31.64
N ARG A 722 -30.31 -1.83 -31.96
CA ARG A 722 -30.92 -1.57 -33.28
C ARG A 722 -29.96 -0.72 -34.13
N PRO A 723 -29.29 -1.29 -35.15
CA PRO A 723 -28.20 -0.61 -35.86
C PRO A 723 -28.56 0.76 -36.46
N ASP A 724 -29.79 0.92 -36.95
CA ASP A 724 -30.24 2.17 -37.58
C ASP A 724 -30.50 3.32 -36.59
N THR A 725 -30.69 3.02 -35.30
CA THR A 725 -31.11 4.01 -34.29
C THR A 725 -30.20 4.11 -33.08
N ASP A 726 -29.54 3.02 -32.70
CA ASP A 726 -28.62 2.96 -31.56
C ASP A 726 -27.19 3.04 -32.07
N THR A 727 -26.72 4.27 -32.31
CA THR A 727 -25.38 4.58 -32.82
C THR A 727 -24.57 5.30 -31.75
N HIS A 728 -23.26 5.41 -31.94
CA HIS A 728 -22.40 6.21 -31.05
C HIS A 728 -22.83 7.69 -30.99
N GLU A 729 -23.46 8.22 -32.05
CA GLU A 729 -24.03 9.58 -32.08
C GLU A 729 -25.30 9.73 -31.22
N THR A 730 -26.14 8.69 -31.15
CA THR A 730 -27.45 8.72 -30.47
C THR A 730 -27.46 8.03 -29.10
N ALA A 731 -26.31 7.50 -28.67
CA ALA A 731 -26.15 6.75 -27.43
C ALA A 731 -26.39 7.62 -26.19
N GLY A 732 -26.99 7.00 -25.16
CA GLY A 732 -26.99 7.60 -23.82
C GLY A 732 -25.61 7.49 -23.16
N GLN A 733 -25.24 8.49 -22.37
CA GLN A 733 -23.98 8.53 -21.63
C GLN A 733 -24.17 8.96 -20.18
N LEU A 734 -23.42 8.35 -19.26
CA LEU A 734 -23.39 8.69 -17.83
C LEU A 734 -21.97 8.49 -17.30
N SER A 735 -21.41 9.51 -16.65
CA SER A 735 -20.13 9.41 -15.92
C SER A 735 -20.41 9.64 -14.44
N VAL A 736 -19.94 8.73 -13.60
CA VAL A 736 -19.99 8.84 -12.13
C VAL A 736 -18.67 8.40 -11.52
N SER A 737 -18.37 8.83 -10.30
CA SER A 737 -17.12 8.53 -9.60
C SER A 737 -17.40 7.96 -8.21
N LEU A 738 -16.56 7.02 -7.79
CA LEU A 738 -16.55 6.48 -6.42
C LEU A 738 -15.65 7.35 -5.53
N ASP A 739 -15.77 7.32 -4.21
CA ASP A 739 -14.90 8.09 -3.31
C ASP A 739 -13.46 7.57 -3.28
N VAL A 740 -12.54 8.39 -2.78
CA VAL A 740 -11.09 8.09 -2.77
C VAL A 740 -10.73 6.96 -1.80
N GLU A 741 -11.41 6.85 -0.66
CA GLU A 741 -11.11 5.83 0.36
C GLU A 741 -11.46 4.43 -0.16
N THR A 742 -12.69 4.28 -0.65
CA THR A 742 -13.16 3.04 -1.27
C THR A 742 -12.30 2.70 -2.49
N THR A 743 -11.96 3.68 -3.32
CA THR A 743 -11.08 3.45 -4.47
C THR A 743 -9.70 2.92 -4.04
N ARG A 744 -9.06 3.49 -3.01
CA ARG A 744 -7.77 2.98 -2.49
C ARG A 744 -7.87 1.53 -2.01
N MET A 745 -8.95 1.16 -1.35
CA MET A 745 -9.17 -0.23 -0.93
C MET A 745 -9.34 -1.17 -2.13
N LEU A 746 -10.14 -0.78 -3.13
CA LEU A 746 -10.37 -1.57 -4.34
C LEU A 746 -9.13 -1.76 -5.21
N LEU A 747 -8.18 -0.82 -5.16
CA LEU A 747 -6.92 -0.92 -5.89
C LEU A 747 -5.81 -1.65 -5.09
N GLY A 748 -5.96 -1.80 -3.77
CA GLY A 748 -4.93 -2.38 -2.90
C GLY A 748 -5.43 -3.50 -1.99
N ALA A 749 -6.05 -3.14 -0.87
CA ALA A 749 -6.40 -4.09 0.20
C ALA A 749 -7.37 -5.19 -0.22
N VAL A 750 -8.37 -4.88 -1.06
CA VAL A 750 -9.38 -5.85 -1.52
C VAL A 750 -8.77 -6.90 -2.48
N PRO A 751 -8.07 -6.51 -3.57
CA PRO A 751 -7.31 -7.45 -4.40
C PRO A 751 -6.38 -8.37 -3.58
N ALA A 752 -5.68 -7.80 -2.59
CA ALA A 752 -4.77 -8.55 -1.72
C ALA A 752 -5.51 -9.58 -0.84
N ALA A 753 -6.65 -9.21 -0.25
CA ALA A 753 -7.44 -10.09 0.61
C ALA A 753 -7.99 -11.31 -0.14
N PHE A 754 -8.25 -11.19 -1.44
CA PHE A 754 -8.80 -12.25 -2.29
C PHE A 754 -7.80 -12.87 -3.26
N HIS A 755 -6.53 -12.46 -3.25
CA HIS A 755 -5.50 -12.94 -4.19
C HIS A 755 -5.96 -12.81 -5.67
N ALA A 756 -6.55 -11.68 -6.01
CA ALA A 756 -7.11 -11.39 -7.34
C ALA A 756 -6.62 -10.03 -7.88
N GLY A 757 -6.85 -9.74 -9.15
CA GLY A 757 -6.56 -8.40 -9.72
C GLY A 757 -7.72 -7.42 -9.51
N PRO A 758 -7.49 -6.09 -9.55
CA PRO A 758 -8.57 -5.10 -9.47
C PRO A 758 -9.66 -5.33 -10.53
N GLN A 759 -9.29 -5.67 -11.76
CA GLN A 759 -10.24 -5.98 -12.83
C GLN A 759 -11.18 -7.13 -12.46
N ASP A 760 -10.68 -8.20 -11.83
CA ASP A 760 -11.49 -9.35 -11.42
C ASP A 760 -12.54 -8.90 -10.39
N ILE A 761 -12.13 -8.11 -9.39
CA ILE A 761 -13.02 -7.59 -8.34
C ILE A 761 -14.10 -6.68 -8.94
N LEU A 762 -13.72 -5.76 -9.83
CA LEU A 762 -14.65 -4.85 -10.49
C LEU A 762 -15.65 -5.60 -11.39
N LEU A 763 -15.18 -6.63 -12.11
CA LEU A 763 -16.00 -7.47 -12.97
C LEU A 763 -16.96 -8.36 -12.16
N ILE A 764 -16.51 -8.93 -11.04
CA ILE A 764 -17.37 -9.72 -10.15
C ILE A 764 -18.45 -8.83 -9.55
N ALA A 765 -18.10 -7.65 -9.05
CA ALA A 765 -19.07 -6.67 -8.55
C ALA A 765 -20.08 -6.28 -9.63
N PHE A 766 -19.64 -6.13 -10.89
CA PHE A 766 -20.53 -5.85 -12.01
C PHE A 766 -21.46 -7.01 -12.33
N GLY A 767 -20.96 -8.26 -12.30
CA GLY A 767 -21.77 -9.46 -12.43
C GLY A 767 -22.86 -9.57 -11.35
N LEU A 768 -22.53 -9.26 -10.09
CA LEU A 768 -23.50 -9.22 -8.99
C LEU A 768 -24.57 -8.15 -9.20
N ALA A 769 -24.17 -6.94 -9.62
CA ALA A 769 -25.09 -5.84 -9.90
C ALA A 769 -26.04 -6.15 -11.06
N LEU A 770 -25.54 -6.80 -12.13
CA LEU A 770 -26.37 -7.23 -13.26
C LEU A 770 -27.35 -8.33 -12.87
N ALA A 771 -26.95 -9.28 -12.01
CA ALA A 771 -27.82 -10.34 -11.51
C ALA A 771 -28.97 -9.79 -10.68
N GLU A 772 -28.67 -8.84 -9.79
CA GLU A 772 -29.69 -8.14 -8.99
C GLU A 772 -30.60 -7.29 -9.89
N PHE A 773 -30.03 -6.58 -10.87
CA PHE A 773 -30.82 -5.73 -11.77
C PHE A 773 -31.79 -6.54 -12.63
N ALA A 774 -31.33 -7.67 -13.19
CA ALA A 774 -32.14 -8.55 -14.03
C ALA A 774 -33.02 -9.52 -13.23
N ALA A 775 -32.87 -9.57 -11.90
CA ALA A 775 -33.54 -10.50 -10.99
C ALA A 775 -33.45 -11.95 -11.48
N THR A 776 -32.23 -12.41 -11.79
CA THR A 776 -31.98 -13.73 -12.36
C THR A 776 -30.85 -14.49 -11.67
N ASP A 777 -31.03 -15.80 -11.53
CA ASP A 777 -30.02 -16.74 -11.02
C ASP A 777 -29.28 -17.49 -12.16
N THR A 778 -29.59 -17.16 -13.42
CA THR A 778 -28.91 -17.75 -14.59
C THR A 778 -27.56 -17.08 -14.83
N PRO A 779 -26.58 -17.77 -15.43
CA PRO A 779 -25.29 -17.17 -15.76
C PRO A 779 -25.46 -15.95 -16.68
N ILE A 780 -24.70 -14.89 -16.40
CA ILE A 780 -24.71 -13.63 -17.13
C ILE A 780 -23.49 -13.57 -18.04
N GLY A 781 -23.74 -13.40 -19.34
CA GLY A 781 -22.70 -13.15 -20.33
C GLY A 781 -22.28 -11.68 -20.31
N ILE A 782 -20.99 -11.42 -20.10
CA ILE A 782 -20.37 -10.10 -20.16
C ILE A 782 -19.23 -10.18 -21.17
N ASP A 783 -19.19 -9.26 -22.10
CA ASP A 783 -18.13 -9.16 -23.08
C ASP A 783 -17.01 -8.28 -22.52
N VAL A 784 -15.84 -8.87 -22.29
CA VAL A 784 -14.73 -8.21 -21.60
C VAL A 784 -13.67 -7.80 -22.61
N GLU A 785 -13.24 -6.55 -22.51
CA GLU A 785 -12.11 -6.01 -23.28
C GLU A 785 -10.83 -5.98 -22.44
N ILE A 786 -9.72 -6.37 -23.07
CA ILE A 786 -8.36 -6.27 -22.53
C ILE A 786 -7.43 -5.69 -23.59
N HIS A 787 -6.26 -5.20 -23.18
CA HIS A 787 -5.30 -4.55 -24.09
C HIS A 787 -4.72 -5.51 -25.17
N GLY A 788 -4.74 -6.83 -24.97
CA GLY A 788 -4.37 -7.88 -25.95
C GLY A 788 -2.87 -8.00 -26.34
N ARG A 789 -1.98 -7.31 -25.62
CA ARG A 789 -0.51 -7.39 -25.74
C ARG A 789 0.06 -8.53 -24.88
N HIS A 790 -0.07 -9.76 -25.36
CA HIS A 790 0.35 -10.99 -24.65
C HIS A 790 1.73 -11.47 -25.08
N GLU A 791 2.79 -10.81 -24.60
CA GLU A 791 4.17 -11.16 -24.99
C GLU A 791 4.61 -12.57 -24.58
N GLU A 792 3.91 -13.18 -23.62
CA GLU A 792 4.16 -14.54 -23.11
C GLU A 792 3.92 -15.67 -24.10
N ILE A 793 3.22 -15.43 -25.22
CA ILE A 793 2.90 -16.43 -26.23
C ILE A 793 4.15 -17.03 -26.88
N ALA A 794 5.20 -16.22 -27.05
CA ALA A 794 6.43 -16.68 -27.69
C ALA A 794 7.66 -15.98 -27.12
N ALA A 795 8.77 -16.71 -27.02
CA ALA A 795 10.04 -16.14 -26.61
C ALA A 795 10.50 -15.06 -27.60
N GLY A 796 10.93 -13.90 -27.08
CA GLY A 796 11.51 -12.82 -27.89
C GLY A 796 10.52 -11.83 -28.50
N ILE A 797 9.24 -11.79 -28.06
CA ILE A 797 8.22 -10.84 -28.54
C ILE A 797 8.18 -9.57 -27.70
N ASP A 798 8.37 -8.40 -28.30
CA ASP A 798 8.38 -7.10 -27.62
C ASP A 798 7.42 -6.12 -28.32
N LEU A 799 6.24 -5.94 -27.76
CA LEU A 799 5.18 -5.08 -28.31
C LEU A 799 5.18 -3.71 -27.67
N SER A 800 6.13 -3.41 -26.81
CA SER A 800 6.00 -2.31 -25.87
C SER A 800 6.05 -0.90 -26.47
N ARG A 801 6.75 -0.75 -27.59
CA ARG A 801 6.79 0.49 -28.39
C ARG A 801 6.03 0.36 -29.71
N THR A 802 5.25 -0.71 -29.88
CA THR A 802 4.55 -0.97 -31.12
C THR A 802 3.19 -0.28 -31.08
N VAL A 803 3.01 0.72 -31.94
CA VAL A 803 1.73 1.40 -32.14
C VAL A 803 0.84 0.55 -33.06
N GLY A 804 -0.42 0.37 -32.67
CA GLY A 804 -1.40 -0.46 -33.39
C GLY A 804 -2.60 -0.78 -32.51
N TRP A 805 -3.60 -1.46 -33.07
CA TRP A 805 -4.79 -1.90 -32.32
C TRP A 805 -4.64 -3.34 -31.84
N PHE A 806 -4.25 -3.52 -30.57
CA PHE A 806 -3.98 -4.84 -30.00
C PHE A 806 -5.14 -5.42 -29.20
N THR A 807 -6.18 -4.63 -28.92
CA THR A 807 -7.31 -5.01 -28.05
C THR A 807 -7.78 -6.44 -28.33
N ALA A 808 -7.86 -7.24 -27.28
CA ALA A 808 -8.48 -8.55 -27.32
C ALA A 808 -9.80 -8.50 -26.58
N LYS A 809 -10.79 -9.23 -27.11
CA LYS A 809 -12.17 -9.21 -26.67
C LYS A 809 -12.66 -10.64 -26.48
N TYR A 810 -13.26 -10.93 -25.34
CA TYR A 810 -13.73 -12.29 -25.02
C TYR A 810 -14.93 -12.27 -24.07
N PRO A 811 -15.86 -13.23 -24.20
CA PRO A 811 -16.98 -13.34 -23.29
C PRO A 811 -16.56 -13.98 -21.98
N VAL A 812 -17.18 -13.53 -20.90
CA VAL A 812 -17.14 -14.11 -19.56
C VAL A 812 -18.57 -14.48 -19.17
N SER A 813 -18.71 -15.63 -18.49
CA SER A 813 -19.99 -16.04 -17.91
C SER A 813 -19.84 -16.14 -16.39
N LEU A 814 -20.64 -15.37 -15.65
CA LEU A 814 -20.66 -15.38 -14.18
C LEU A 814 -22.03 -15.79 -13.66
N SER A 815 -22.07 -16.72 -12.71
CA SER A 815 -23.29 -17.13 -12.01
C SER A 815 -23.40 -16.41 -10.67
N GLY A 816 -24.40 -15.56 -10.48
CA GLY A 816 -24.64 -14.80 -9.24
C GLY A 816 -25.39 -15.57 -8.14
N ARG A 817 -25.28 -16.91 -8.09
CA ARG A 817 -26.19 -17.73 -7.28
C ARG A 817 -26.06 -17.45 -5.77
N GLY A 818 -27.19 -17.17 -5.12
CA GLY A 818 -27.41 -17.51 -3.71
C GLY A 818 -26.99 -16.48 -2.66
N VAL A 819 -26.56 -15.27 -3.05
CA VAL A 819 -26.30 -14.16 -2.11
C VAL A 819 -27.47 -13.18 -2.11
N ARG A 820 -28.01 -12.85 -0.93
CA ARG A 820 -29.06 -11.83 -0.83
C ARG A 820 -28.42 -10.46 -1.00
N TRP A 821 -29.06 -9.54 -1.70
CA TRP A 821 -28.53 -8.18 -1.88
C TRP A 821 -28.23 -7.47 -0.54
N SER A 822 -29.03 -7.73 0.49
CA SER A 822 -28.78 -7.21 1.85
C SER A 822 -27.44 -7.68 2.44
N ASP A 823 -26.99 -8.89 2.10
CA ASP A 823 -25.70 -9.43 2.55
C ASP A 823 -24.54 -8.85 1.74
N VAL A 824 -24.78 -8.50 0.46
CA VAL A 824 -23.83 -7.80 -0.39
C VAL A 824 -23.56 -6.40 0.17
N VAL A 825 -24.60 -5.60 0.36
CA VAL A 825 -24.47 -4.21 0.84
C VAL A 825 -23.86 -4.13 2.24
N ALA A 826 -24.19 -5.08 3.13
CA ALA A 826 -23.68 -5.11 4.49
C ALA A 826 -22.25 -5.66 4.61
N GLY A 827 -21.70 -6.29 3.57
CA GLY A 827 -20.37 -6.93 3.64
C GLY A 827 -20.34 -8.21 4.48
N ASN A 828 -21.46 -8.93 4.59
CA ASN A 828 -21.58 -10.11 5.44
C ASN A 828 -20.76 -11.31 4.90
N GLU A 829 -20.57 -12.35 5.72
CA GLU A 829 -19.79 -13.56 5.37
C GLU A 829 -20.26 -14.24 4.07
N ALA A 830 -21.57 -14.20 3.76
CA ALA A 830 -22.11 -14.74 2.53
C ALA A 830 -21.58 -14.05 1.25
N LEU A 831 -21.24 -12.76 1.33
CA LEU A 831 -20.57 -12.04 0.24
C LEU A 831 -19.17 -12.61 0.00
N GLY A 832 -18.41 -12.89 1.06
CA GLY A 832 -17.08 -13.49 0.98
C GLY A 832 -17.08 -14.81 0.21
N ALA A 833 -18.05 -15.70 0.51
CA ALA A 833 -18.19 -16.96 -0.21
C ALA A 833 -18.53 -16.77 -1.69
N ALA A 834 -19.43 -15.82 -2.02
CA ALA A 834 -19.79 -15.51 -3.40
C ALA A 834 -18.62 -14.93 -4.20
N LEU A 835 -17.79 -14.08 -3.59
CA LEU A 835 -16.58 -13.52 -4.21
C LEU A 835 -15.56 -14.61 -4.53
N LYS A 836 -15.30 -15.53 -3.59
CA LYS A 836 -14.39 -16.66 -3.81
C LYS A 836 -14.89 -17.57 -4.93
N ASP A 837 -16.18 -17.88 -4.97
CA ASP A 837 -16.77 -18.71 -6.04
C ASP A 837 -16.69 -18.02 -7.40
N ALA A 838 -17.04 -16.73 -7.49
CA ALA A 838 -16.96 -15.97 -8.74
C ALA A 838 -15.51 -15.84 -9.24
N LYS A 839 -14.53 -15.66 -8.34
CA LYS A 839 -13.10 -15.70 -8.68
C LYS A 839 -12.72 -17.05 -9.30
N GLU A 840 -13.14 -18.18 -8.71
CA GLU A 840 -12.85 -19.50 -9.26
C GLU A 840 -13.55 -19.75 -10.62
N GLN A 841 -14.76 -19.22 -10.82
CA GLN A 841 -15.43 -19.24 -12.13
C GLN A 841 -14.62 -18.49 -13.21
N LEU A 842 -14.00 -17.36 -12.87
CA LEU A 842 -13.10 -16.64 -13.79
C LEU A 842 -11.82 -17.43 -14.07
N ARG A 843 -11.20 -18.00 -13.03
CA ARG A 843 -9.93 -18.75 -13.14
C ARG A 843 -10.09 -20.09 -13.85
N GLY A 844 -11.29 -20.66 -13.88
CA GLY A 844 -11.59 -21.88 -14.62
C GLY A 844 -11.76 -21.70 -16.14
N GLN A 845 -11.82 -20.47 -16.64
CA GLN A 845 -11.97 -20.18 -18.08
C GLN A 845 -10.61 -20.19 -18.80
N PRO A 846 -10.57 -20.51 -20.10
CA PRO A 846 -9.33 -20.42 -20.88
C PRO A 846 -8.83 -18.96 -20.97
N GLU A 847 -7.57 -18.77 -21.35
CA GLU A 847 -7.00 -17.43 -21.55
C GLU A 847 -7.79 -16.64 -22.60
N GLY A 848 -8.27 -15.45 -22.22
CA GLY A 848 -9.22 -14.65 -23.01
C GLY A 848 -8.82 -14.39 -24.46
N LEU A 849 -7.52 -14.19 -24.73
CA LEU A 849 -7.01 -13.99 -26.10
C LEU A 849 -7.41 -15.13 -27.05
N THR A 850 -7.44 -16.37 -26.55
CA THR A 850 -7.69 -17.57 -27.37
C THR A 850 -9.07 -17.57 -28.01
N PHE A 851 -10.06 -16.88 -27.42
CA PHE A 851 -11.39 -16.75 -27.99
C PHE A 851 -11.35 -16.07 -29.36
N GLY A 852 -10.71 -14.90 -29.45
CA GLY A 852 -10.62 -14.13 -30.70
C GLY A 852 -9.85 -14.88 -31.78
N LEU A 853 -8.77 -15.58 -31.41
CA LEU A 853 -7.99 -16.40 -32.34
C LEU A 853 -8.84 -17.51 -32.95
N LEU A 854 -9.55 -18.27 -32.11
CA LEU A 854 -10.40 -19.36 -32.57
C LEU A 854 -11.60 -18.87 -33.36
N ARG A 855 -12.22 -17.76 -32.97
CA ARG A 855 -13.43 -17.25 -33.64
C ARG A 855 -13.13 -16.64 -35.01
N TYR A 856 -12.07 -15.85 -35.12
CA TYR A 856 -11.82 -15.02 -36.31
C TYR A 856 -10.69 -15.55 -37.20
N LEU A 857 -9.70 -16.25 -36.64
CA LEU A 857 -8.53 -16.75 -37.39
C LEU A 857 -8.55 -18.27 -37.62
N ASN A 858 -9.46 -19.00 -36.99
CA ASN A 858 -9.63 -20.44 -37.21
C ASN A 858 -11.10 -20.82 -37.52
N PRO A 859 -11.51 -20.78 -38.80
CA PRO A 859 -12.88 -21.13 -39.21
C PRO A 859 -13.33 -22.54 -38.78
N GLY A 860 -12.39 -23.47 -38.52
CA GLY A 860 -12.67 -24.84 -38.10
C GLY A 860 -13.13 -24.98 -36.64
N ALA A 861 -12.93 -23.95 -35.79
CA ALA A 861 -13.29 -23.99 -34.37
C ALA A 861 -14.81 -23.82 -34.11
N ASN A 862 -15.56 -23.30 -35.09
CA ASN A 862 -17.02 -23.14 -35.07
C ASN A 862 -17.56 -22.38 -33.82
N LEU A 863 -17.01 -21.19 -33.55
CA LEU A 863 -17.43 -20.28 -32.48
C LEU A 863 -18.39 -19.17 -32.96
N ALA A 864 -19.25 -19.46 -33.93
CA ALA A 864 -20.21 -18.50 -34.48
C ALA A 864 -21.39 -18.27 -33.50
N THR A 865 -21.12 -17.58 -32.40
CA THR A 865 -22.10 -17.17 -31.38
C THR A 865 -22.27 -15.66 -31.38
N SER A 866 -23.45 -15.16 -31.03
CA SER A 866 -23.68 -13.73 -30.83
C SER A 866 -22.83 -13.19 -29.68
N ASP A 867 -22.37 -11.95 -29.80
CA ASP A 867 -21.69 -11.26 -28.70
C ASP A 867 -22.69 -11.02 -27.55
N PRO A 868 -22.22 -11.05 -26.27
CA PRO A 868 -23.04 -10.63 -25.15
C PRO A 868 -23.56 -9.20 -25.33
N THR A 869 -24.74 -8.89 -24.78
CA THR A 869 -25.33 -7.54 -24.88
C THR A 869 -24.75 -6.53 -23.89
N VAL A 870 -23.83 -6.97 -23.03
CA VAL A 870 -23.18 -6.16 -22.00
C VAL A 870 -21.68 -6.12 -22.25
N GLY A 871 -21.10 -4.92 -22.30
CA GLY A 871 -19.65 -4.71 -22.40
C GLY A 871 -19.03 -4.27 -21.07
N PHE A 872 -17.82 -4.73 -20.77
CA PHE A 872 -17.03 -4.28 -19.63
C PHE A 872 -15.57 -4.09 -20.03
N ASN A 873 -14.99 -2.96 -19.62
CA ASN A 873 -13.60 -2.63 -19.84
C ASN A 873 -13.03 -1.90 -18.63
N TYR A 874 -11.82 -2.28 -18.22
CA TYR A 874 -11.08 -1.61 -17.16
C TYR A 874 -9.77 -1.05 -17.71
N LEU A 875 -9.64 0.28 -17.69
CA LEU A 875 -8.54 1.04 -18.28
C LEU A 875 -7.31 1.18 -17.35
N GLY A 876 -7.34 0.58 -16.16
CA GLY A 876 -6.28 0.72 -15.15
C GLY A 876 -6.27 2.13 -14.51
N ARG A 877 -5.11 2.51 -13.98
CA ARG A 877 -4.83 3.89 -13.56
C ARG A 877 -4.57 4.74 -14.80
N MET A 878 -5.49 5.64 -15.05
CA MET A 878 -5.33 6.71 -16.01
C MET A 878 -4.46 7.77 -15.33
N ALA A 879 -3.22 7.92 -15.78
CA ALA A 879 -2.37 9.01 -15.33
C ALA A 879 -3.11 10.32 -15.61
N GLY A 880 -3.58 10.99 -14.55
CA GLY A 880 -3.96 12.39 -14.63
C GLY A 880 -2.76 13.10 -15.23
N GLY A 881 -2.92 13.65 -16.44
CA GLY A 881 -1.83 14.26 -17.14
C GLY A 881 -1.14 15.30 -16.25
N ALA A 882 0.19 15.36 -16.35
CA ALA A 882 0.95 16.59 -16.15
C ALA A 882 1.21 17.12 -14.73
N ALA A 883 0.96 16.41 -13.63
CA ALA A 883 1.39 16.88 -12.30
C ALA A 883 2.89 16.56 -12.03
N GLY A 884 3.80 17.13 -12.84
CA GLY A 884 5.24 17.01 -12.61
C GLY A 884 6.15 17.09 -13.84
N MET A 885 5.60 17.18 -15.05
CA MET A 885 6.41 17.44 -16.26
C MET A 885 6.76 18.92 -16.33
N SER A 886 7.95 19.27 -16.83
CA SER A 886 8.39 20.66 -17.03
C SER A 886 7.51 21.37 -18.06
N ASP A 887 7.25 22.68 -17.90
CA ASP A 887 6.44 23.53 -18.82
C ASP A 887 6.96 23.55 -20.26
N ASP A 888 8.13 22.96 -20.47
CA ASP A 888 8.79 22.77 -21.75
C ASP A 888 8.33 21.53 -22.56
N LEU A 889 7.44 20.68 -22.04
CA LEU A 889 7.02 19.42 -22.67
C LEU A 889 5.54 19.41 -23.07
N TRP A 890 5.19 18.58 -24.07
CA TRP A 890 3.83 18.33 -24.55
C TRP A 890 3.05 17.45 -23.55
N ARG A 891 1.80 17.81 -23.24
CA ARG A 891 1.01 17.13 -22.20
C ARG A 891 -0.47 17.00 -22.53
N ILE A 892 -1.13 15.97 -22.02
CA ILE A 892 -2.60 15.84 -22.10
C ILE A 892 -3.21 16.61 -20.93
N PRO A 893 -4.02 17.66 -21.15
CA PRO A 893 -4.68 18.39 -20.06
C PRO A 893 -5.81 17.56 -19.46
N VAL A 894 -6.14 17.83 -18.18
CA VAL A 894 -7.12 17.07 -17.37
C VAL A 894 -8.50 17.02 -18.04
N ASP A 895 -8.96 18.12 -18.63
CA ASP A 895 -10.24 18.19 -19.35
C ASP A 895 -10.15 17.81 -20.84
N GLY A 896 -8.96 17.37 -21.30
CA GLY A 896 -8.66 17.18 -22.72
C GLY A 896 -9.55 16.14 -23.42
N MET A 897 -9.92 15.07 -22.73
CA MET A 897 -10.81 14.03 -23.31
C MET A 897 -12.27 14.48 -23.42
N SER A 898 -12.75 15.30 -22.48
CA SER A 898 -14.09 15.91 -22.54
C SER A 898 -14.20 16.86 -23.73
N ALA A 899 -13.16 17.66 -23.97
CA ALA A 899 -13.11 18.67 -25.02
C ALA A 899 -13.16 18.09 -26.46
N VAL A 900 -12.81 16.81 -26.64
CA VAL A 900 -12.83 16.13 -27.95
C VAL A 900 -13.86 15.02 -28.05
N ARG A 901 -14.77 14.88 -27.07
CA ARG A 901 -15.78 13.81 -27.02
C ARG A 901 -16.65 13.73 -28.28
N VAL A 902 -16.88 14.87 -28.95
CA VAL A 902 -17.63 14.93 -30.21
C VAL A 902 -16.97 14.12 -31.34
N ALA A 903 -15.66 13.89 -31.28
CA ALA A 903 -14.95 13.05 -32.24
C ALA A 903 -15.45 11.59 -32.21
N ALA A 904 -15.85 11.08 -31.04
CA ALA A 904 -16.37 9.73 -30.90
C ALA A 904 -17.85 9.58 -31.33
N ALA A 905 -18.57 10.69 -31.52
CA ALA A 905 -19.97 10.70 -31.93
C ALA A 905 -20.09 10.48 -33.45
N ILE A 906 -20.08 9.21 -33.88
CA ILE A 906 -20.20 8.79 -35.28
C ILE A 906 -21.47 7.94 -35.50
N PRO A 907 -22.00 7.88 -36.73
CA PRO A 907 -23.20 7.10 -37.07
C PRO A 907 -22.94 5.57 -37.13
N MET A 908 -21.89 5.09 -36.47
CA MET A 908 -21.60 3.66 -36.32
C MET A 908 -22.53 3.05 -35.25
N PRO A 909 -23.14 1.89 -35.51
CA PRO A 909 -23.94 1.18 -34.50
C PRO A 909 -23.16 0.89 -33.22
N LEU A 910 -23.85 0.99 -32.08
CA LEU A 910 -23.32 0.50 -30.81
C LEU A 910 -23.13 -1.02 -30.86
N THR A 911 -22.11 -1.51 -30.18
CA THR A 911 -21.73 -2.93 -30.18
C THR A 911 -22.34 -3.72 -29.03
N HIS A 912 -22.78 -3.01 -28.00
CA HIS A 912 -23.41 -3.55 -26.81
C HIS A 912 -24.62 -2.70 -26.46
N THR A 913 -25.62 -3.31 -25.83
CA THR A 913 -26.80 -2.61 -25.33
C THR A 913 -26.44 -1.70 -24.16
N VAL A 914 -25.52 -2.12 -23.31
CA VAL A 914 -24.89 -1.30 -22.27
C VAL A 914 -23.42 -1.68 -22.13
N ALA A 915 -22.56 -0.68 -21.98
CA ALA A 915 -21.13 -0.86 -21.76
C ALA A 915 -20.66 -0.01 -20.59
N LEU A 916 -19.84 -0.60 -19.71
CA LEU A 916 -19.16 0.06 -18.60
C LEU A 916 -17.66 0.11 -18.88
N ASN A 917 -17.13 1.33 -19.02
CA ASN A 917 -15.69 1.60 -19.02
C ASN A 917 -15.29 2.19 -17.66
N ALA A 918 -14.49 1.46 -16.90
CA ALA A 918 -13.99 1.89 -15.60
C ALA A 918 -12.50 2.25 -15.65
N GLY A 919 -12.06 3.24 -14.88
CA GLY A 919 -10.64 3.56 -14.74
C GLY A 919 -10.39 4.45 -13.53
N ALA A 920 -9.22 4.34 -12.92
CA ALA A 920 -8.84 5.16 -11.76
C ALA A 920 -8.14 6.44 -12.23
N VAL A 921 -8.66 7.60 -11.84
CA VAL A 921 -8.12 8.93 -12.16
C VAL A 921 -7.44 9.49 -10.92
N GLU A 922 -6.23 10.02 -11.04
CA GLU A 922 -5.58 10.75 -9.94
C GLU A 922 -6.21 12.12 -9.74
N THR A 923 -6.61 12.42 -8.51
CA THR A 923 -7.07 13.73 -8.06
C THR A 923 -6.16 14.25 -6.94
N ASP A 924 -6.26 15.55 -6.59
CA ASP A 924 -5.46 16.14 -5.51
C ASP A 924 -5.68 15.44 -4.15
N ASP A 925 -6.86 14.85 -3.95
CA ASP A 925 -7.23 14.12 -2.73
C ASP A 925 -6.84 12.62 -2.78
N GLY A 926 -6.51 12.09 -3.97
CA GLY A 926 -6.09 10.70 -4.23
C GLY A 926 -6.74 10.05 -5.47
N PRO A 927 -6.52 8.73 -5.69
CA PRO A 927 -7.11 8.02 -6.82
C PRO A 927 -8.62 7.90 -6.67
N GLN A 928 -9.37 8.21 -7.72
CA GLN A 928 -10.82 8.13 -7.79
C GLN A 928 -11.26 7.20 -8.93
N LEU A 929 -12.07 6.17 -8.64
CA LEU A 929 -12.58 5.27 -9.68
C LEU A 929 -13.70 5.96 -10.47
N GLN A 930 -13.45 6.21 -11.76
CA GLN A 930 -14.42 6.77 -12.69
C GLN A 930 -15.12 5.66 -13.49
N ALA A 931 -16.44 5.73 -13.56
CA ALA A 931 -17.33 4.81 -14.26
C ALA A 931 -18.02 5.53 -15.42
N ASN A 932 -17.69 5.16 -16.65
CA ASN A 932 -18.26 5.73 -17.86
C ASN A 932 -19.20 4.72 -18.54
N TRP A 933 -20.49 5.01 -18.51
CA TRP A 933 -21.55 4.20 -19.08
C TRP A 933 -21.93 4.72 -20.47
N THR A 934 -22.11 3.80 -21.42
CA THR A 934 -22.72 4.05 -22.73
C THR A 934 -23.82 3.03 -22.97
N TRP A 935 -24.98 3.44 -23.47
CA TRP A 935 -26.09 2.51 -23.70
C TRP A 935 -26.96 2.86 -24.92
N ALA A 936 -27.66 1.84 -25.40
CA ALA A 936 -28.66 1.92 -26.44
C ALA A 936 -29.97 2.52 -25.91
N SER A 937 -30.28 3.74 -26.33
CA SER A 937 -31.47 4.48 -25.92
C SER A 937 -32.79 3.78 -26.32
N SER A 938 -32.77 2.87 -27.29
CA SER A 938 -33.94 2.06 -27.64
C SER A 938 -34.26 0.93 -26.65
N ALA A 939 -33.31 0.56 -25.79
CA ALA A 939 -33.40 -0.57 -24.87
C ALA A 939 -33.41 -0.17 -23.38
N LEU A 940 -32.63 0.85 -23.00
CA LEU A 940 -32.51 1.31 -21.62
C LEU A 940 -32.67 2.83 -21.52
N ASP A 941 -33.26 3.29 -20.41
CA ASP A 941 -33.32 4.70 -20.07
C ASP A 941 -32.26 5.12 -19.02
N ARG A 942 -32.16 6.43 -18.77
CA ARG A 942 -31.17 6.98 -17.84
C ARG A 942 -31.40 6.54 -16.39
N ASP A 943 -32.65 6.34 -15.97
CA ASP A 943 -32.98 5.95 -14.60
C ASP A 943 -32.57 4.50 -14.36
N GLN A 944 -32.78 3.63 -15.34
CA GLN A 944 -32.32 2.24 -15.32
C GLN A 944 -30.80 2.13 -15.23
N VAL A 945 -30.06 2.91 -16.05
CA VAL A 945 -28.59 2.91 -16.00
C VAL A 945 -28.06 3.53 -14.70
N SER A 946 -28.71 4.57 -14.17
CA SER A 946 -28.35 5.16 -12.87
C SER A 946 -28.56 4.16 -11.74
N ARG A 947 -29.64 3.36 -11.77
CA ARG A 947 -29.88 2.27 -10.83
C ARG A 947 -28.80 1.18 -10.94
N LEU A 948 -28.45 0.76 -12.15
CA LEU A 948 -27.39 -0.23 -12.36
C LEU A 948 -26.04 0.27 -11.83
N SER A 949 -25.73 1.55 -12.05
CA SER A 949 -24.53 2.19 -11.51
C SER A 949 -24.51 2.22 -9.99
N GLN A 950 -25.65 2.51 -9.34
CA GLN A 950 -25.76 2.47 -7.88
C GLN A 950 -25.54 1.05 -7.35
N LEU A 951 -26.15 0.03 -7.97
CA LEU A 951 -25.96 -1.36 -7.56
C LEU A 951 -24.48 -1.79 -7.65
N TRP A 952 -23.78 -1.34 -8.70
CA TRP A 952 -22.36 -1.62 -8.84
C TRP A 952 -21.52 -0.97 -7.74
N PHE A 953 -21.76 0.31 -7.43
CA PHE A 953 -21.08 0.98 -6.32
C PHE A 953 -21.43 0.39 -4.96
N ASP A 954 -22.68 0.04 -4.70
CA ASP A 954 -23.12 -0.63 -3.47
C ASP A 954 -22.39 -1.97 -3.28
N ALA A 955 -22.23 -2.76 -4.35
CA ALA A 955 -21.46 -4.00 -4.31
C ALA A 955 -19.98 -3.74 -4.01
N LEU A 956 -19.36 -2.74 -4.63
CA LEU A 956 -17.97 -2.37 -4.37
C LEU A 956 -17.73 -1.93 -2.92
N THR A 957 -18.62 -1.08 -2.38
CA THR A 957 -18.56 -0.65 -0.98
C THR A 957 -18.80 -1.81 -0.02
N GLY A 958 -19.74 -2.71 -0.33
CA GLY A 958 -19.99 -3.93 0.44
C GLY A 958 -18.78 -4.88 0.48
N ILE A 959 -18.08 -5.04 -0.65
CA ILE A 959 -16.83 -5.80 -0.73
C ILE A 959 -15.75 -5.16 0.17
N CYS A 960 -15.64 -3.83 0.14
CA CYS A 960 -14.70 -3.11 1.00
C CYS A 960 -15.03 -3.29 2.49
N ALA A 961 -16.30 -3.17 2.88
CA ALA A 961 -16.77 -3.40 4.25
C ALA A 961 -16.48 -4.83 4.73
N HIS A 962 -16.64 -5.82 3.85
CA HIS A 962 -16.30 -7.21 4.13
C HIS A 962 -14.80 -7.36 4.47
N VAL A 963 -13.91 -6.79 3.65
CA VAL A 963 -12.46 -6.83 3.87
C VAL A 963 -12.05 -6.03 5.12
N HIS A 964 -12.66 -4.87 5.35
CA HIS A 964 -12.42 -4.07 6.56
C HIS A 964 -12.78 -4.82 7.84
N SER A 965 -13.77 -5.72 7.77
CA SER A 965 -14.17 -6.60 8.88
C SER A 965 -13.29 -7.85 9.02
N GLY A 966 -12.17 -7.94 8.30
CA GLY A 966 -11.26 -9.09 8.29
C GLY A 966 -11.62 -10.18 7.27
N GLY A 967 -12.54 -9.90 6.34
CA GLY A 967 -12.95 -10.80 5.28
C GLY A 967 -11.89 -10.99 4.18
N GLY A 968 -11.97 -12.11 3.46
CA GLY A 968 -10.99 -12.54 2.46
C GLY A 968 -10.63 -14.02 2.59
N GLY A 969 -9.43 -14.37 2.13
CA GLY A 969 -8.84 -15.70 2.34
C GLY A 969 -8.45 -16.43 1.06
N LEU A 970 -8.05 -17.69 1.23
CA LEU A 970 -7.54 -18.52 0.14
C LEU A 970 -8.69 -19.18 -0.64
N THR A 971 -8.49 -19.32 -1.95
CA THR A 971 -9.32 -20.12 -2.85
C THR A 971 -8.52 -21.29 -3.44
N PRO A 972 -9.17 -22.32 -4.01
CA PRO A 972 -8.48 -23.47 -4.60
C PRO A 972 -7.40 -23.09 -5.62
N SER A 973 -7.65 -22.06 -6.45
CA SER A 973 -6.65 -21.59 -7.40
C SER A 973 -5.37 -21.03 -6.74
N ASP A 974 -5.47 -20.44 -5.53
CA ASP A 974 -4.33 -19.86 -4.79
C ASP A 974 -3.34 -20.90 -4.29
N ILE A 975 -3.84 -22.08 -3.93
CA ILE A 975 -3.04 -23.12 -3.28
C ILE A 975 -2.40 -24.09 -4.27
N THR A 976 -2.71 -23.98 -5.57
CA THR A 976 -2.18 -24.84 -6.64
C THR A 976 -0.66 -25.02 -6.51
N PRO A 977 -0.13 -26.25 -6.45
CA PRO A 977 -0.75 -27.52 -6.86
C PRO A 977 -1.48 -28.30 -5.75
N ALA A 978 -1.66 -27.74 -4.55
CA ALA A 978 -2.49 -28.39 -3.53
C ALA A 978 -3.94 -28.51 -4.01
N GLN A 979 -4.62 -29.61 -3.67
CA GLN A 979 -5.99 -29.87 -4.10
C GLN A 979 -6.90 -29.94 -2.87
N LEU A 980 -7.50 -28.80 -2.51
CA LEU A 980 -8.52 -28.70 -1.48
C LEU A 980 -9.73 -27.97 -2.06
N SER A 981 -10.93 -28.38 -1.64
CA SER A 981 -12.16 -27.65 -1.92
C SER A 981 -12.23 -26.35 -1.11
N GLN A 982 -13.01 -25.37 -1.59
CA GLN A 982 -13.21 -24.11 -0.86
C GLN A 982 -13.67 -24.35 0.59
N ARG A 983 -14.60 -25.29 0.79
CA ARG A 983 -15.08 -25.67 2.12
C ARG A 983 -13.95 -26.16 3.04
N GLN A 984 -13.06 -27.01 2.52
CA GLN A 984 -11.93 -27.51 3.31
C GLN A 984 -10.95 -26.38 3.65
N LEU A 985 -10.77 -25.40 2.76
CA LEU A 985 -9.96 -24.21 3.04
C LEU A 985 -10.59 -23.33 4.11
N ASP A 986 -11.89 -23.04 4.03
CA ASP A 986 -12.59 -22.21 5.02
C ASP A 986 -12.56 -22.89 6.41
N GLU A 987 -12.79 -24.21 6.47
CA GLU A 987 -12.66 -25.00 7.72
C GLU A 987 -11.24 -24.92 8.32
N LEU A 988 -10.21 -24.91 7.47
CA LEU A 988 -8.82 -24.75 7.90
C LEU A 988 -8.52 -23.34 8.40
N GLN A 989 -9.00 -22.31 7.69
CA GLN A 989 -8.77 -20.90 8.06
C GLN A 989 -9.50 -20.49 9.34
N GLN A 990 -10.62 -21.15 9.67
CA GLN A 990 -11.30 -21.00 10.96
C GLN A 990 -10.51 -21.62 12.12
N GLN A 991 -9.77 -22.70 11.86
CA GLN A 991 -8.99 -23.41 12.88
C GLN A 991 -7.60 -22.81 13.09
N TYR A 992 -7.00 -22.29 12.03
CA TYR A 992 -5.61 -21.85 12.02
C TYR A 992 -5.44 -20.55 11.21
N PRO A 993 -4.60 -19.61 11.68
CA PRO A 993 -4.17 -18.48 10.86
C PRO A 993 -3.18 -18.96 9.80
N ILE A 994 -3.66 -19.18 8.58
CA ILE A 994 -2.90 -19.76 7.46
C ILE A 994 -2.56 -18.68 6.46
N ALA A 995 -1.27 -18.55 6.13
CA ALA A 995 -0.83 -17.77 4.98
C ALA A 995 -0.84 -18.59 3.70
N ASP A 996 -0.55 -19.89 3.78
CA ASP A 996 -0.44 -20.70 2.57
C ASP A 996 -0.70 -22.20 2.80
N VAL A 997 -1.09 -22.92 1.73
CA VAL A 997 -1.26 -24.39 1.75
C VAL A 997 -0.50 -25.03 0.60
N LEU A 998 0.41 -25.96 0.93
CA LEU A 998 1.22 -26.67 -0.05
C LEU A 998 0.94 -28.19 0.02
N PRO A 999 1.01 -28.93 -1.09
CA PRO A 999 1.03 -30.38 -1.00
C PRO A 999 2.37 -30.86 -0.42
N LEU A 1000 2.38 -32.07 0.12
CA LEU A 1000 3.62 -32.70 0.54
C LEU A 1000 4.39 -33.23 -0.66
N THR A 1001 5.72 -33.04 -0.64
CA THR A 1001 6.61 -33.76 -1.55
C THR A 1001 6.55 -35.27 -1.27
N ALA A 1002 6.87 -36.10 -2.28
CA ALA A 1002 6.87 -37.56 -2.13
C ALA A 1002 7.72 -38.05 -0.94
N LEU A 1003 8.83 -37.37 -0.64
CA LEU A 1003 9.65 -37.67 0.54
C LEU A 1003 8.92 -37.33 1.84
N GLN A 1004 8.29 -36.15 1.94
CA GLN A 1004 7.55 -35.74 3.14
C GLN A 1004 6.36 -36.69 3.40
N GLN A 1005 5.67 -37.16 2.37
CA GLN A 1005 4.60 -38.17 2.52
C GLN A 1005 5.13 -39.47 3.14
N GLY A 1006 6.29 -39.95 2.67
CA GLY A 1006 6.96 -41.12 3.25
C GLY A 1006 7.38 -40.90 4.70
N LEU A 1007 7.88 -39.71 5.04
CA LEU A 1007 8.27 -39.35 6.40
C LEU A 1007 7.06 -39.37 7.35
N ILE A 1008 5.93 -38.77 6.98
CA ILE A 1008 4.69 -38.83 7.79
C ILE A 1008 4.24 -40.27 8.02
N PHE A 1009 4.24 -41.09 6.97
CA PHE A 1009 3.86 -42.49 7.08
C PHE A 1009 4.73 -43.24 8.09
N HIS A 1010 6.05 -43.00 8.09
CA HIS A 1010 6.96 -43.66 9.03
C HIS A 1010 6.84 -43.14 10.46
N SER A 1011 6.69 -41.82 10.66
CA SER A 1011 6.53 -41.23 11.99
C SER A 1011 5.22 -41.67 12.66
N GLY A 1012 4.14 -41.83 11.87
CA GLY A 1012 2.86 -42.36 12.36
C GLY A 1012 2.87 -43.85 12.73
N ALA A 1013 3.89 -44.62 12.32
CA ALA A 1013 4.02 -46.05 12.57
C ALA A 1013 4.95 -46.42 13.76
N GLY A 1014 5.55 -45.44 14.43
CA GLY A 1014 6.56 -45.64 15.48
C GLY A 1014 5.99 -45.87 16.90
N ASN A 1015 6.64 -46.73 17.70
CA ASN A 1015 6.32 -46.99 19.11
C ASN A 1015 6.94 -45.95 20.06
N GLY A 1016 6.58 -44.66 19.91
CA GLY A 1016 6.93 -43.59 20.87
C GLY A 1016 8.21 -42.77 20.56
N PRO A 1017 8.52 -41.76 21.40
CA PRO A 1017 9.49 -40.68 21.09
C PRO A 1017 10.95 -41.15 20.96
N GLU A 1018 11.33 -42.27 21.57
CA GLU A 1018 12.68 -42.83 21.45
C GLU A 1018 12.90 -43.59 20.12
N GLY A 1019 11.81 -43.86 19.38
CA GLY A 1019 11.79 -44.67 18.16
C GLY A 1019 11.80 -43.88 16.85
N ASP A 1020 11.51 -42.58 16.86
CA ASP A 1020 11.48 -41.79 15.62
C ASP A 1020 12.90 -41.66 15.03
N LEU A 1021 13.05 -42.09 13.77
CA LEU A 1021 14.31 -42.14 13.04
C LEU A 1021 14.68 -40.79 12.40
N TYR A 1022 13.74 -39.85 12.34
CA TYR A 1022 13.86 -38.61 11.57
C TYR A 1022 14.02 -37.36 12.43
N VAL A 1023 14.17 -37.52 13.75
CA VAL A 1023 14.54 -36.40 14.63
C VAL A 1023 16.05 -36.17 14.57
N VAL A 1024 16.42 -34.94 14.24
CA VAL A 1024 17.80 -34.46 14.20
C VAL A 1024 17.99 -33.43 15.32
N GLN A 1025 19.07 -33.58 16.09
CA GLN A 1025 19.43 -32.61 17.12
C GLN A 1025 20.91 -32.23 16.99
N LEU A 1026 21.17 -30.93 16.87
CA LEU A 1026 22.49 -30.34 16.81
C LEU A 1026 22.73 -29.54 18.09
N ASP A 1027 23.85 -29.81 18.76
CA ASP A 1027 24.23 -29.16 20.01
C ASP A 1027 25.55 -28.41 19.82
N ILE A 1028 25.49 -27.08 19.90
CA ILE A 1028 26.62 -26.16 19.71
C ILE A 1028 26.98 -25.56 21.08
N THR A 1029 28.26 -25.67 21.47
CA THR A 1029 28.77 -24.93 22.64
C THR A 1029 29.25 -23.56 22.20
N ILE A 1030 28.75 -22.51 22.83
CA ILE A 1030 29.14 -21.13 22.60
C ILE A 1030 29.86 -20.63 23.85
N ASP A 1031 31.12 -20.25 23.69
CA ASP A 1031 31.95 -19.62 24.71
C ASP A 1031 32.03 -18.10 24.44
N GLY A 1032 31.74 -17.28 25.45
CA GLY A 1032 31.78 -15.82 25.39
C GLY A 1032 30.43 -15.16 25.69
N ALA A 1033 30.41 -13.82 25.65
CA ALA A 1033 29.20 -13.03 25.82
C ALA A 1033 28.20 -13.32 24.69
N LEU A 1034 26.97 -13.65 25.06
CA LEU A 1034 25.87 -13.93 24.15
C LEU A 1034 24.61 -13.25 24.69
N GLU A 1035 23.96 -12.44 23.87
CA GLU A 1035 22.65 -11.85 24.14
C GLU A 1035 21.52 -12.83 23.73
N PRO A 1036 20.77 -13.44 24.69
CA PRO A 1036 19.74 -14.43 24.37
C PRO A 1036 18.61 -13.89 23.49
N GLU A 1037 18.11 -12.68 23.78
CA GLU A 1037 17.01 -12.07 23.03
C GLU A 1037 17.38 -11.76 21.60
N ARG A 1038 18.63 -11.34 21.36
CA ARG A 1038 19.13 -11.08 20.01
C ARG A 1038 19.26 -12.38 19.20
N LEU A 1039 19.63 -13.49 19.85
CA LEU A 1039 19.67 -14.80 19.19
C LEU A 1039 18.27 -15.34 18.93
N HIS A 1040 17.33 -15.11 19.84
CA HIS A 1040 15.92 -15.41 19.64
C HIS A 1040 15.35 -14.63 18.44
N GLY A 1041 15.56 -13.32 18.38
CA GLY A 1041 15.14 -12.48 17.25
C GLY A 1041 15.79 -12.90 15.92
N ALA A 1042 17.05 -13.33 15.94
CA ALA A 1042 17.72 -13.86 14.75
C ALA A 1042 17.10 -15.18 14.26
N VAL A 1043 16.80 -16.10 15.17
CA VAL A 1043 16.10 -17.35 14.86
C VAL A 1043 14.70 -17.07 14.31
N GLN A 1044 13.96 -16.15 14.93
CA GLN A 1044 12.62 -15.74 14.47
C GLN A 1044 12.66 -15.04 13.10
N THR A 1045 13.70 -14.25 12.82
CA THR A 1045 13.93 -13.64 11.49
C THR A 1045 14.11 -14.72 10.41
N VAL A 1046 14.86 -15.77 10.72
CA VAL A 1046 15.08 -16.89 9.79
C VAL A 1046 13.82 -17.76 9.65
N ALA A 1047 13.02 -17.91 10.70
CA ALA A 1047 11.71 -18.56 10.64
C ALA A 1047 10.71 -17.80 9.75
N ALA A 1048 10.62 -16.47 9.90
CA ALA A 1048 9.80 -15.61 9.04
C ALA A 1048 10.23 -15.67 7.57
N ARG A 1049 11.54 -15.79 7.35
CA ARG A 1049 12.15 -15.95 6.03
C ARG A 1049 11.87 -17.33 5.40
N HIS A 1050 11.78 -18.37 6.22
CA HIS A 1050 11.56 -19.76 5.81
C HIS A 1050 10.35 -20.34 6.54
N PRO A 1051 9.12 -19.90 6.19
CA PRO A 1051 7.93 -20.19 6.98
C PRO A 1051 7.57 -21.70 7.00
N HIS A 1052 8.13 -22.49 6.06
CA HIS A 1052 8.03 -23.95 6.06
C HIS A 1052 8.66 -24.62 7.31
N LEU A 1053 9.56 -23.94 8.03
CA LEU A 1053 10.10 -24.43 9.31
C LEU A 1053 9.04 -24.49 10.41
N ALA A 1054 8.00 -23.65 10.31
CA ALA A 1054 6.87 -23.59 11.22
C ALA A 1054 5.62 -24.30 10.65
N ALA A 1055 5.76 -25.04 9.55
CA ALA A 1055 4.64 -25.70 8.89
C ALA A 1055 3.97 -26.74 9.80
N ARG A 1056 2.64 -26.78 9.74
CA ARG A 1056 1.81 -27.85 10.32
C ARG A 1056 1.48 -28.87 9.25
N PHE A 1057 1.60 -30.17 9.55
CA PHE A 1057 1.31 -31.22 8.59
C PHE A 1057 -0.06 -31.84 8.87
N CYS A 1058 -0.99 -31.65 7.93
CA CYS A 1058 -2.38 -32.05 8.06
C CYS A 1058 -2.66 -33.29 7.21
N GLY A 1059 -2.88 -34.43 7.88
CA GLY A 1059 -3.22 -35.71 7.25
C GLY A 1059 -4.71 -36.01 7.14
N GLN A 1060 -5.60 -35.04 7.39
CA GLN A 1060 -7.06 -35.25 7.44
C GLN A 1060 -7.72 -35.33 6.05
N PHE A 1061 -6.99 -35.01 4.99
CA PHE A 1061 -7.46 -35.01 3.60
C PHE A 1061 -6.91 -36.20 2.81
N GLU A 1062 -7.49 -36.47 1.64
CA GLU A 1062 -7.06 -37.56 0.75
C GLU A 1062 -5.57 -37.46 0.40
N GLN A 1063 -5.09 -36.24 0.11
CA GLN A 1063 -3.67 -35.94 0.02
C GLN A 1063 -3.27 -35.10 1.23
N PRO A 1064 -2.27 -35.52 2.02
CA PRO A 1064 -1.81 -34.71 3.14
C PRO A 1064 -1.23 -33.38 2.61
N VAL A 1065 -1.48 -32.32 3.36
CA VAL A 1065 -1.01 -30.95 3.05
C VAL A 1065 -0.16 -30.41 4.17
N GLN A 1066 0.71 -29.45 3.85
CA GLN A 1066 1.44 -28.66 4.82
C GLN A 1066 0.83 -27.24 4.86
N LEU A 1067 0.40 -26.82 6.04
CA LEU A 1067 -0.18 -25.53 6.31
C LEU A 1067 0.93 -24.59 6.77
N ILE A 1068 1.10 -23.48 6.05
CA ILE A 1068 2.07 -22.45 6.36
C ILE A 1068 1.36 -21.39 7.22
N PRO A 1069 1.82 -21.16 8.47
CA PRO A 1069 1.18 -20.20 9.36
C PRO A 1069 1.37 -18.76 8.87
N ALA A 1070 0.38 -17.91 9.12
CA ALA A 1070 0.46 -16.47 8.83
C ALA A 1070 1.57 -15.79 9.62
N GLU A 1071 1.77 -16.22 10.87
CA GLU A 1071 2.87 -15.81 11.74
C GLU A 1071 3.76 -17.02 12.07
N PRO A 1072 4.79 -17.32 11.24
CA PRO A 1072 5.66 -18.47 11.46
C PRO A 1072 6.51 -18.28 12.70
N THR A 1073 6.14 -18.96 13.78
CA THR A 1073 6.89 -19.00 15.05
C THR A 1073 7.57 -20.36 15.22
N VAL A 1074 8.80 -20.35 15.72
CA VAL A 1074 9.53 -21.58 16.04
C VAL A 1074 9.59 -21.78 17.54
N GLY A 1075 9.76 -23.03 17.98
CA GLY A 1075 9.78 -23.31 19.41
C GLY A 1075 11.06 -22.77 20.01
N TRP A 1076 10.98 -21.75 20.87
CA TRP A 1076 12.14 -21.20 21.58
C TRP A 1076 12.09 -21.53 23.06
N ARG A 1077 13.23 -21.89 23.64
CA ARG A 1077 13.36 -22.12 25.08
C ARG A 1077 14.68 -21.59 25.61
N TYR A 1078 14.65 -20.71 26.59
CA TYR A 1078 15.83 -20.29 27.35
C TYR A 1078 15.83 -20.94 28.74
N VAL A 1079 16.96 -21.53 29.14
CA VAL A 1079 17.12 -22.14 30.47
C VAL A 1079 18.44 -21.72 31.08
N ASP A 1080 18.42 -21.17 32.30
CA ASP A 1080 19.64 -20.80 33.03
C ASP A 1080 19.98 -21.86 34.10
N LEU A 1081 21.05 -22.61 33.86
CA LEU A 1081 21.60 -23.63 34.76
C LEU A 1081 22.88 -23.15 35.46
N SER A 1082 23.18 -21.85 35.41
CA SER A 1082 24.46 -21.31 35.89
C SER A 1082 24.57 -21.27 37.42
N ALA A 1083 23.45 -21.09 38.16
CA ALA A 1083 23.49 -20.65 39.55
C ALA A 1083 23.40 -21.74 40.65
N GLU A 1084 22.84 -22.94 40.42
CA GLU A 1084 22.35 -23.74 41.58
C GLU A 1084 22.69 -25.25 41.62
N TRP A 1085 23.37 -25.85 40.64
CA TRP A 1085 23.56 -27.31 40.62
C TRP A 1085 25.01 -27.80 40.60
N ASN A 1086 25.26 -29.00 41.16
CA ASN A 1086 26.55 -29.69 41.06
C ASN A 1086 26.81 -30.15 39.62
N CYS A 1087 28.08 -30.33 39.23
CA CYS A 1087 28.46 -30.63 37.85
C CYS A 1087 27.84 -31.93 37.29
N ALA A 1088 27.58 -32.94 38.13
CA ALA A 1088 26.93 -34.19 37.71
C ALA A 1088 25.42 -34.01 37.45
N ASP A 1089 24.74 -33.20 38.26
CA ASP A 1089 23.30 -32.92 38.14
C ASP A 1089 22.99 -32.05 36.90
N LYS A 1090 23.94 -31.15 36.53
CA LYS A 1090 23.84 -30.32 35.31
C LYS A 1090 23.84 -31.14 34.02
N ASP A 1091 24.68 -32.16 33.94
CA ASP A 1091 24.75 -33.02 32.74
C ASP A 1091 23.48 -33.89 32.61
N GLU A 1092 22.92 -34.36 33.73
CA GLU A 1092 21.66 -35.12 33.74
C GLU A 1092 20.47 -34.24 33.33
N GLU A 1093 20.36 -33.01 33.84
CA GLU A 1093 19.34 -32.07 33.37
C GLU A 1093 19.50 -31.76 31.88
N LEU A 1094 20.73 -31.50 31.42
CA LEU A 1094 20.99 -31.20 30.01
C LEU A 1094 20.52 -32.35 29.11
N GLN A 1095 20.76 -33.60 29.50
CA GLN A 1095 20.24 -34.76 28.78
C GLN A 1095 18.72 -34.83 28.81
N ARG A 1096 18.09 -34.49 29.94
CA ARG A 1096 16.62 -34.46 30.08
C ARG A 1096 15.99 -33.39 29.19
N LEU A 1097 16.57 -32.18 29.17
CA LEU A 1097 16.15 -31.08 28.29
C LEU A 1097 16.30 -31.46 26.83
N CYS A 1098 17.47 -31.99 26.43
CA CYS A 1098 17.68 -32.44 25.05
C CYS A 1098 16.72 -33.58 24.65
N ALA A 1099 16.38 -34.50 25.56
CA ALA A 1099 15.39 -35.55 25.32
C ALA A 1099 13.97 -34.98 25.17
N ALA A 1100 13.59 -34.00 26.00
CA ALA A 1100 12.31 -33.31 25.89
C ALA A 1100 12.17 -32.57 24.56
N GLU A 1101 13.21 -31.84 24.12
CA GLU A 1101 13.19 -31.16 22.82
C GLU A 1101 13.06 -32.15 21.64
N ARG A 1102 13.70 -33.34 21.72
CA ARG A 1102 13.54 -34.39 20.69
C ARG A 1102 12.12 -34.96 20.66
N ALA A 1103 11.51 -35.19 21.82
CA ALA A 1103 10.14 -35.68 21.89
C ALA A 1103 9.13 -34.65 21.36
N ALA A 1104 9.38 -33.35 21.60
CA ALA A 1104 8.50 -32.26 21.20
C ALA A 1104 8.42 -32.02 19.68
N VAL A 1105 9.38 -32.51 18.89
CA VAL A 1105 9.32 -32.40 17.41
C VAL A 1105 8.80 -33.65 16.71
N CYS A 1106 8.45 -34.70 17.46
CA CYS A 1106 7.88 -35.93 16.89
C CYS A 1106 6.40 -35.78 16.51
N ASP A 1107 5.66 -34.89 17.18
CA ASP A 1107 4.30 -34.56 16.80
C ASP A 1107 4.31 -33.55 15.65
N LEU A 1108 3.94 -34.01 14.45
CA LEU A 1108 3.86 -33.18 13.25
C LEU A 1108 2.50 -32.49 13.10
N THR A 1109 1.52 -32.89 13.92
CA THR A 1109 0.17 -32.32 13.94
C THR A 1109 0.11 -31.08 14.82
N GLU A 1110 0.92 -31.02 15.89
CA GLU A 1110 1.09 -29.83 16.73
C GLU A 1110 2.48 -29.19 16.52
N PRO A 1111 2.59 -28.08 15.76
CA PRO A 1111 3.85 -27.39 15.53
C PRO A 1111 4.44 -26.83 16.84
N PRO A 1112 5.76 -26.57 16.91
CA PRO A 1112 6.68 -26.49 15.77
C PRO A 1112 7.61 -27.70 15.63
N ALA A 1113 7.73 -28.20 14.38
CA ALA A 1113 8.64 -29.27 13.99
C ALA A 1113 10.13 -28.84 13.93
N PHE A 1114 10.41 -27.55 14.17
CA PHE A 1114 11.74 -26.97 14.37
C PHE A 1114 11.76 -26.17 15.68
N ARG A 1115 12.69 -26.52 16.57
CA ARG A 1115 12.81 -25.98 17.93
C ARG A 1115 14.25 -25.64 18.24
N VAL A 1116 14.44 -24.62 19.07
CA VAL A 1116 15.73 -24.11 19.50
C VAL A 1116 15.72 -23.88 21.01
N ALA A 1117 16.65 -24.50 21.71
CA ALA A 1117 16.87 -24.29 23.14
C ALA A 1117 18.24 -23.66 23.37
N LEU A 1118 18.26 -22.53 24.09
CA LEU A 1118 19.48 -21.87 24.55
C LEU A 1118 19.64 -22.09 26.05
N ILE A 1119 20.67 -22.84 26.45
CA ILE A 1119 20.88 -23.26 27.83
C ILE A 1119 22.17 -22.64 28.36
N ARG A 1120 22.08 -21.74 29.33
CA ARG A 1120 23.26 -21.14 29.98
C ARG A 1120 23.80 -22.11 31.04
N VAL A 1121 25.02 -22.61 30.86
CA VAL A 1121 25.63 -23.60 31.77
C VAL A 1121 26.69 -23.00 32.70
N ALA A 1122 27.25 -21.84 32.33
CA ALA A 1122 28.11 -21.00 33.17
C ALA A 1122 27.98 -19.52 32.73
N ALA A 1123 28.64 -18.60 33.45
CA ALA A 1123 28.52 -17.15 33.26
C ALA A 1123 28.60 -16.69 31.79
N GLU A 1124 29.56 -17.23 31.02
CA GLU A 1124 29.77 -16.93 29.59
C GLU A 1124 29.86 -18.22 28.77
N ARG A 1125 29.08 -19.24 29.13
CA ARG A 1125 29.04 -20.50 28.38
C ARG A 1125 27.62 -20.96 28.19
N TYR A 1126 27.25 -21.18 26.92
CA TYR A 1126 25.91 -21.56 26.50
C TYR A 1126 25.94 -22.84 25.67
N ARG A 1127 24.86 -23.62 25.74
CA ARG A 1127 24.55 -24.70 24.80
C ARG A 1127 23.39 -24.23 23.93
N PHE A 1128 23.65 -24.11 22.64
CA PHE A 1128 22.68 -23.76 21.62
C PHE A 1128 22.25 -25.04 20.90
N VAL A 1129 21.07 -25.54 21.24
CA VAL A 1129 20.54 -26.84 20.82
C VAL A 1129 19.44 -26.61 19.79
N LEU A 1130 19.67 -26.99 18.54
CA LEU A 1130 18.66 -26.99 17.49
C LEU A 1130 18.11 -28.40 17.35
N THR A 1131 16.79 -28.54 17.40
CA THR A 1131 16.10 -29.83 17.28
C THR A 1131 15.05 -29.72 16.20
N ASN A 1132 15.04 -30.63 15.23
CA ASN A 1132 14.11 -30.58 14.12
C ASN A 1132 13.70 -31.98 13.67
N HIS A 1133 12.50 -32.07 13.11
CA HIS A 1133 12.10 -33.22 12.31
C HIS A 1133 12.64 -33.07 10.87
N HIS A 1134 13.08 -34.17 10.25
CA HIS A 1134 13.68 -34.14 8.91
C HIS A 1134 12.69 -33.73 7.79
N ILE A 1135 11.39 -33.64 8.13
CA ILE A 1135 10.32 -33.23 7.22
C ILE A 1135 10.37 -31.74 6.86
N VAL A 1136 10.92 -30.89 7.74
CA VAL A 1136 11.07 -29.44 7.53
C VAL A 1136 12.50 -29.02 7.16
N LEU A 1137 13.50 -29.84 7.51
CA LEU A 1137 14.90 -29.47 7.33
C LEU A 1137 15.78 -30.72 7.13
N ASP A 1138 16.59 -30.72 6.07
CA ASP A 1138 17.58 -31.76 5.80
C ASP A 1138 19.01 -31.35 6.22
N GLY A 1139 19.95 -32.29 6.09
CA GLY A 1139 21.36 -32.06 6.43
C GLY A 1139 22.11 -31.08 5.51
N TRP A 1140 21.59 -30.75 4.32
CA TRP A 1140 22.16 -29.76 3.41
C TRP A 1140 21.66 -28.34 3.71
N SER A 1141 20.42 -28.24 4.20
CA SER A 1141 19.80 -26.99 4.60
C SER A 1141 20.29 -26.50 5.97
N LEU A 1142 20.70 -27.40 6.87
CA LEU A 1142 21.15 -27.04 8.23
C LEU A 1142 22.34 -26.03 8.26
N PRO A 1143 23.42 -26.18 7.46
CA PRO A 1143 24.48 -25.17 7.40
C PRO A 1143 24.01 -23.81 6.86
N ILE A 1144 23.09 -23.80 5.89
CA ILE A 1144 22.51 -22.58 5.33
C ILE A 1144 21.70 -21.86 6.41
N LEU A 1145 20.85 -22.61 7.12
CA LEU A 1145 20.05 -22.10 8.22
C LEU A 1145 20.91 -21.48 9.32
N LEU A 1146 21.98 -22.17 9.75
CA LEU A 1146 22.91 -21.64 10.75
C LEU A 1146 23.64 -20.40 10.27
N GLN A 1147 24.07 -20.37 9.00
CA GLN A 1147 24.72 -19.21 8.41
C GLN A 1147 23.78 -17.99 8.44
N GLU A 1148 22.50 -18.20 8.09
CA GLU A 1148 21.48 -17.15 8.13
C GLU A 1148 21.16 -16.71 9.56
N ILE A 1149 21.05 -17.63 10.53
CA ILE A 1149 20.81 -17.30 11.95
C ILE A 1149 21.96 -16.44 12.48
N PHE A 1150 23.21 -16.83 12.23
CA PHE A 1150 24.35 -16.04 12.69
C PHE A 1150 24.53 -14.73 11.93
N ALA A 1151 24.16 -14.68 10.65
CA ALA A 1151 24.12 -13.44 9.88
C ALA A 1151 23.07 -12.48 10.45
N ALA A 1152 21.84 -12.96 10.68
CA ALA A 1152 20.77 -12.19 11.32
C ALA A 1152 21.17 -11.75 12.75
N TYR A 1153 21.81 -12.63 13.53
CA TYR A 1153 22.33 -12.29 14.86
C TYR A 1153 23.33 -11.14 14.78
N ARG A 1154 24.20 -11.10 13.77
CA ARG A 1154 25.15 -10.00 13.54
C ARG A 1154 24.51 -8.73 12.94
N GLY A 1155 23.21 -8.71 12.70
CA GLY A 1155 22.53 -7.60 12.02
C GLY A 1155 22.82 -7.52 10.52
N GLN A 1156 23.32 -8.61 9.91
CA GLN A 1156 23.53 -8.67 8.47
C GLN A 1156 22.18 -8.84 7.76
N ARG A 1157 21.89 -7.99 6.77
CA ARG A 1157 20.67 -8.09 5.96
C ARG A 1157 20.78 -9.31 5.03
N LEU A 1158 19.81 -10.22 5.12
CA LEU A 1158 19.74 -11.42 4.28
C LEU A 1158 19.02 -11.10 2.95
N PRO A 1159 19.50 -11.57 1.78
CA PRO A 1159 18.81 -11.36 0.49
C PRO A 1159 17.48 -12.13 0.52
N ALA A 1160 16.34 -11.66 0.00
CA ALA A 1160 15.06 -12.39 0.17
C ALA A 1160 15.13 -13.91 -0.19
N ALA A 1161 14.32 -14.75 0.48
CA ALA A 1161 14.35 -16.21 0.27
C ALA A 1161 13.49 -16.59 -0.94
N THR A 1162 13.91 -17.62 -1.69
CA THR A 1162 13.05 -18.22 -2.72
C THR A 1162 11.93 -19.01 -2.03
N PRO A 1163 10.65 -18.74 -2.32
CA PRO A 1163 9.55 -19.46 -1.69
C PRO A 1163 9.63 -20.96 -1.95
N PHE A 1164 9.40 -21.77 -0.92
CA PHE A 1164 9.38 -23.23 -1.06
C PHE A 1164 8.29 -23.71 -2.04
N ARG A 1165 7.20 -22.95 -2.16
CA ARG A 1165 6.15 -23.13 -3.18
C ARG A 1165 6.71 -23.30 -4.59
N ASN A 1166 7.71 -22.50 -4.99
CA ASN A 1166 8.27 -22.57 -6.35
C ASN A 1166 8.86 -23.95 -6.64
N PHE A 1167 9.53 -24.55 -5.65
CA PHE A 1167 10.06 -25.91 -5.77
C PHE A 1167 8.93 -26.95 -5.86
N VAL A 1168 7.90 -26.82 -5.03
CA VAL A 1168 6.75 -27.74 -5.02
C VAL A 1168 5.95 -27.65 -6.32
N SER A 1169 5.67 -26.45 -6.82
CA SER A 1169 5.02 -26.21 -8.11
C SER A 1169 5.83 -26.73 -9.28
N TRP A 1170 7.15 -26.52 -9.28
CA TRP A 1170 8.04 -27.08 -10.30
C TRP A 1170 8.00 -28.62 -10.29
N LEU A 1171 8.02 -29.23 -9.10
CA LEU A 1171 7.97 -30.68 -8.93
C LEU A 1171 6.62 -31.25 -9.42
N ALA A 1172 5.52 -30.57 -9.11
CA ALA A 1172 4.18 -30.97 -9.55
C ALA A 1172 3.98 -30.83 -11.07
N ALA A 1173 4.64 -29.85 -11.70
CA ALA A 1173 4.60 -29.65 -13.15
C ALA A 1173 5.51 -30.62 -13.94
N ARG A 1174 6.17 -31.57 -13.29
CA ARG A 1174 6.98 -32.58 -13.99
C ARG A 1174 6.07 -33.66 -14.59
N ASP A 1175 6.42 -34.13 -15.78
CA ASP A 1175 5.74 -35.26 -16.41
C ASP A 1175 6.00 -36.56 -15.63
N MET A 1176 5.03 -36.94 -14.80
CA MET A 1176 5.09 -38.15 -13.98
C MET A 1176 5.03 -39.41 -14.83
N ALA A 1177 4.33 -39.42 -15.96
CA ALA A 1177 4.23 -40.58 -16.83
C ALA A 1177 5.57 -40.88 -17.49
N ALA A 1178 6.24 -39.84 -18.01
CA ALA A 1178 7.59 -39.96 -18.54
C ALA A 1178 8.59 -40.39 -17.45
N ALA A 1179 8.49 -39.83 -16.23
CA ALA A 1179 9.34 -40.22 -15.12
C ALA A 1179 9.14 -41.68 -14.69
N GLN A 1180 7.89 -42.13 -14.58
CA GLN A 1180 7.54 -43.53 -14.27
C GLN A 1180 8.03 -44.49 -15.35
N ALA A 1181 7.87 -44.14 -16.63
CA ALA A 1181 8.40 -44.93 -17.74
C ALA A 1181 9.92 -45.08 -17.64
N ALA A 1182 10.64 -43.99 -17.40
CA ALA A 1182 12.10 -44.00 -17.23
C ALA A 1182 12.55 -44.85 -16.02
N TRP A 1183 11.91 -44.70 -14.85
CA TRP A 1183 12.25 -45.53 -13.68
C TRP A 1183 11.85 -46.99 -13.86
N GLY A 1184 10.75 -47.26 -14.56
CA GLY A 1184 10.32 -48.60 -14.94
C GLY A 1184 11.35 -49.32 -15.80
N GLU A 1185 11.97 -48.61 -16.76
CA GLU A 1185 13.08 -49.14 -17.55
C GLU A 1185 14.33 -49.41 -16.68
N VAL A 1186 14.70 -48.49 -15.78
CA VAL A 1186 15.89 -48.66 -14.91
C VAL A 1186 15.73 -49.82 -13.92
N LEU A 1187 14.51 -50.03 -13.42
CA LEU A 1187 14.19 -51.09 -12.45
C LEU A 1187 13.73 -52.40 -13.13
N ALA A 1188 13.76 -52.46 -14.46
CA ALA A 1188 13.42 -53.66 -15.20
C ALA A 1188 14.32 -54.84 -14.78
N GLY A 1189 13.70 -55.96 -14.40
CA GLY A 1189 14.39 -57.18 -13.95
C GLY A 1189 14.44 -57.40 -12.44
N PHE A 1190 14.05 -56.41 -11.62
CA PHE A 1190 13.83 -56.62 -10.18
C PHE A 1190 12.39 -57.13 -9.93
N GLN A 1191 12.24 -58.39 -9.52
CA GLN A 1191 10.92 -59.02 -9.28
C GLN A 1191 10.48 -59.02 -7.80
N THR A 1192 11.39 -58.72 -6.86
CA THR A 1192 11.11 -58.71 -5.42
C THR A 1192 11.91 -57.61 -4.70
N PRO A 1193 11.41 -57.06 -3.56
CA PRO A 1193 12.18 -56.12 -2.74
C PRO A 1193 13.47 -56.78 -2.27
N THR A 1194 14.62 -56.26 -2.70
CA THR A 1194 15.92 -56.84 -2.33
C THR A 1194 16.34 -56.34 -0.96
N LEU A 1195 16.49 -57.25 0.00
CA LEU A 1195 16.88 -56.94 1.37
C LEU A 1195 18.35 -56.48 1.40
N VAL A 1196 18.60 -55.22 1.74
CA VAL A 1196 19.96 -54.64 1.80
C VAL A 1196 20.59 -54.93 3.16
N GLY A 1197 20.95 -56.19 3.42
CA GLY A 1197 21.74 -56.56 4.61
C GLY A 1197 21.86 -58.07 4.82
N PRO A 1198 23.03 -58.59 5.27
CA PRO A 1198 23.17 -60.01 5.58
C PRO A 1198 22.31 -60.40 6.79
N PRO A 1199 21.62 -61.56 6.77
CA PRO A 1199 20.67 -61.99 7.80
C PRO A 1199 21.28 -62.27 9.20
N GLN A 1200 22.59 -62.02 9.38
CA GLN A 1200 23.36 -62.36 10.59
C GLN A 1200 23.71 -61.15 11.47
N LYS A 1201 23.18 -59.95 11.19
CA LYS A 1201 23.28 -58.79 12.10
C LYS A 1201 21.94 -58.48 12.78
N SER A 1202 21.40 -59.45 13.51
CA SER A 1202 20.21 -59.29 14.35
C SER A 1202 20.57 -58.81 15.76
N GLY A 1203 21.36 -57.74 15.83
CA GLY A 1203 21.62 -57.03 17.09
C GLY A 1203 21.32 -55.56 16.91
N LEU A 1204 20.41 -55.00 17.72
CA LEU A 1204 20.22 -53.55 17.85
C LEU A 1204 21.57 -52.95 18.27
N GLY A 1205 22.30 -52.35 17.33
CA GLY A 1205 23.51 -51.61 17.65
C GLY A 1205 23.15 -50.37 18.46
N ARG A 1206 23.85 -50.10 19.56
CA ARG A 1206 23.71 -48.82 20.28
C ARG A 1206 23.98 -47.67 19.30
N ARG A 1207 23.03 -46.72 19.18
CA ARG A 1207 23.26 -45.44 18.47
C ARG A 1207 24.51 -44.80 19.08
N GLY A 1208 25.59 -44.73 18.30
CA GLY A 1208 26.85 -44.16 18.75
C GLY A 1208 26.83 -42.64 18.65
N CYS A 1209 26.99 -41.95 19.78
CA CYS A 1209 27.21 -40.51 19.80
C CYS A 1209 28.70 -40.23 19.52
N ALA A 1210 29.01 -39.54 18.42
CA ALA A 1210 30.38 -39.14 18.09
C ALA A 1210 30.59 -37.68 18.49
N ARG A 1211 31.38 -37.44 19.55
CA ARG A 1211 31.77 -36.09 19.98
C ARG A 1211 33.04 -35.68 19.24
N ILE A 1212 32.94 -34.73 18.32
CA ILE A 1212 34.09 -34.20 17.57
C ILE A 1212 34.46 -32.85 18.22
N SER A 1213 35.67 -32.77 18.79
CA SER A 1213 36.22 -31.56 19.39
C SER A 1213 37.20 -30.92 18.40
N CYS A 1214 36.93 -29.67 17.97
CA CYS A 1214 37.86 -28.85 17.19
C CYS A 1214 38.44 -27.76 18.10
N PRO A 1215 39.77 -27.67 18.30
CA PRO A 1215 40.35 -26.61 19.12
C PRO A 1215 40.38 -25.27 18.37
N GLY A 1216 39.89 -24.21 19.02
CA GLY A 1216 40.22 -22.82 18.71
C GLY A 1216 39.91 -22.35 17.27
N VAL A 1217 38.64 -22.15 16.95
CA VAL A 1217 38.22 -21.49 15.71
C VAL A 1217 37.35 -20.31 16.08
N SER A 1218 37.77 -19.08 15.74
CA SER A 1218 36.91 -17.89 15.89
C SER A 1218 35.67 -18.05 15.00
N LEU A 1219 34.54 -17.47 15.42
CA LEU A 1219 33.30 -17.43 14.64
C LEU A 1219 33.52 -16.98 13.17
N GLU A 1220 34.55 -16.20 12.90
CA GLU A 1220 34.97 -15.75 11.56
C GLU A 1220 35.40 -16.89 10.62
N ARG A 1221 36.00 -17.97 11.14
CA ARG A 1221 36.50 -19.10 10.31
C ARG A 1221 35.47 -20.20 10.08
N TRP A 1222 34.42 -20.28 10.90
CA TRP A 1222 33.32 -21.24 10.71
C TRP A 1222 32.47 -20.91 9.48
N ALA A 1223 32.28 -19.62 9.16
CA ALA A 1223 31.53 -19.17 8.00
C ALA A 1223 32.15 -19.60 6.64
N ASN A 1224 33.44 -19.98 6.62
CA ASN A 1224 34.15 -20.45 5.42
C ASN A 1224 34.35 -21.97 5.38
N TRP A 1225 33.77 -22.72 6.33
CA TRP A 1225 33.98 -24.17 6.42
C TRP A 1225 33.03 -24.93 5.48
N ARG A 1226 33.55 -25.38 4.33
CA ARG A 1226 32.89 -26.47 3.59
C ARG A 1226 32.94 -27.71 4.49
N VAL A 1227 31.79 -28.19 4.94
CA VAL A 1227 31.66 -29.51 5.57
C VAL A 1227 32.12 -30.57 4.56
N ARG A 1228 33.42 -30.89 4.55
CA ARG A 1228 33.92 -32.15 3.98
C ARG A 1228 33.63 -33.25 5.00
N SER A 1229 32.36 -33.63 5.12
CA SER A 1229 31.98 -34.87 5.77
C SER A 1229 32.36 -36.04 4.84
N THR A 1230 33.63 -36.44 4.92
CA THR A 1230 34.00 -37.82 4.58
C THR A 1230 33.44 -38.68 5.73
N PRO A 1231 32.42 -39.53 5.53
CA PRO A 1231 31.83 -40.28 6.61
C PRO A 1231 32.73 -41.46 6.92
N ARG A 1232 33.47 -41.36 8.02
CA ARG A 1232 34.10 -42.50 8.67
C ARG A 1232 33.40 -42.77 9.99
N SER A 1233 32.10 -43.06 9.95
CA SER A 1233 31.41 -43.89 10.97
C SER A 1233 29.97 -44.29 10.58
N THR A 1234 29.34 -43.65 9.59
CA THR A 1234 28.12 -44.19 8.94
C THR A 1234 28.49 -45.26 7.90
N ARG A 1235 28.86 -46.46 8.36
CA ARG A 1235 28.62 -47.69 7.58
C ARG A 1235 27.20 -48.18 7.85
N CYS A 1236 26.22 -47.38 7.47
CA CYS A 1236 24.90 -47.82 7.03
C CYS A 1236 24.37 -46.72 6.12
N CYS A 1237 24.00 -47.09 4.89
CA CYS A 1237 23.43 -46.24 3.85
C CYS A 1237 24.37 -45.18 3.21
N LYS A 1238 25.58 -45.60 2.84
CA LYS A 1238 26.19 -45.12 1.58
C LYS A 1238 26.18 -46.26 0.57
N GLY A 1239 25.17 -46.27 -0.28
CA GLY A 1239 25.05 -47.20 -1.40
C GLY A 1239 23.83 -46.83 -2.24
N ARG A 1240 24.10 -46.23 -3.41
CA ARG A 1240 23.30 -46.13 -4.64
C ARG A 1240 21.77 -46.09 -4.48
N GLY A 1241 21.19 -44.97 -4.92
CA GLY A 1241 19.75 -44.75 -4.89
C GLY A 1241 18.97 -45.89 -5.51
N HIS A 1242 17.95 -46.34 -4.78
CA HIS A 1242 16.74 -46.95 -5.31
C HIS A 1242 15.61 -46.60 -4.35
N CYS A 1243 14.58 -45.97 -4.92
CA CYS A 1243 13.34 -45.60 -4.25
C CYS A 1243 12.62 -46.84 -3.71
N CYS A 1244 12.20 -46.80 -2.45
CA CYS A 1244 11.15 -47.69 -1.95
C CYS A 1244 9.80 -46.98 -2.13
N SER A 1245 8.94 -47.54 -2.98
CA SER A 1245 7.52 -47.21 -3.10
C SER A 1245 6.78 -47.51 -1.80
N PRO A 1246 5.80 -46.69 -1.36
CA PRO A 1246 4.86 -47.10 -0.34
C PRO A 1246 3.86 -48.12 -0.93
N ARG A 1247 3.38 -49.03 -0.09
CA ARG A 1247 2.16 -49.80 -0.34
C ARG A 1247 0.96 -49.00 0.13
#